data_AF-A0ABD0S7A3-F1
#
_entry.id   AF-A0ABD0S7A3-F1
#
_cell.length_a   1.000
_cell.length_b   1.000
_cell.length_c   1.000
_cell.angle_alpha   90.00
_cell.angle_beta   90.00
_cell.angle_gamma   90.00
#
_symmetry.space_group_name_H-M   'P 1'
#
loop_
_entity.id
_entity.type
_entity.pdbx_description
1 polymer ?
#
loop_
_entity_poly.entity_id
_entity_poly.type
_entity_poly.pdbx_seq_one_letter_code
_entity_poly.pdbx_strand_id
1 'polypeptide(L)'
;MNQVTEADANRSLCMHRKIASSFRDTQLFEMFRLACSLLGAARVKPLDLNDERQHTLIAALLRLAHNCLTFDFIGTTSDESSDDLCTVQIPTSWRPTFLESGTLDLFFELYHALGGGLASLALACLVQLASVRRSLFSNNERAKFLNRLAAGVLRILENTQGLSDPTNYHEFCRLLARLKSNYQLGELVMVDNYPRLIELIAKFTVQSLQMWQFAPNSVHYLLSLWQRMVASVPYVKATEPHLLETYAPGVTAAYIESRLNSVPCVVRDGLEDPLDETGTVQQQLEQLSVIGRCEYGKSCQLLVAHFDRAAAAYSVEQQPQQILVLQGQLTWLVYIIGAAIGGRASVNTCDENDAMDGELVCRVLQLMDLTDSRLASGGCEKLELAMMSFFEHFRKIYVGEQVQKNSKVYRRLSEVLGLNDESQVLSVIMRKIITNLKYWGGSEQIIAKTLGLLSDLSGGYSCVRKLVKLDETQLMLTHHTAEHFPFLGISGVGTSEMRCRTMLYTALGRLLMVELGEDEERFHAFMMPITAAMESIIGLLGPPESPLFASEDAKKTLIGLARDLRGLAFAFNTKTTYMMLFDWIYPVYMKVLIRGIEVWFAEPALTTPVLKLTAELAQNRNQRLQFDVSSPNGILLFRELSNIICAYGSRILTIDVSKKQMYAMKLKGISLCFSILKAALCGNYANFGVFRLYGDEALDNALNMFVKLLLSIPQSDLLDYPKLSQTYYVLLERLAQDHMPFLASLQPEATLYILASISEGLTALDTSVCTGCCATLDHIVTYLFKQLVQKSSNKVTNPRQPPPEASNMFIQVLQRRPEIMQQLLATVLNVIMFEDCCNQWSMSRPLLGLILLNESQFARLRAEMIAGQPRDKQPQLAQWFSGLMAGIEPNLLTKNRDRFTQNLSIFRRDINDLLKGTSVNTSSVNDMMTS
;
A
#
# COMPACT_ATOMS: atom_id res chain seq x y z
N MET A 1 6.17 24.94 10.92
CA MET A 1 5.91 25.15 9.48
C MET A 1 6.82 26.26 8.99
N ASN A 2 7.93 25.91 8.34
CA ASN A 2 8.80 26.88 7.68
C ASN A 2 8.44 26.90 6.20
N GLN A 3 7.93 28.03 5.72
CA GLN A 3 7.78 28.27 4.28
C GLN A 3 9.18 28.29 3.66
N VAL A 4 9.46 27.28 2.84
CA VAL A 4 10.65 27.22 2.00
C VAL A 4 10.49 28.28 0.92
N THR A 5 11.42 29.23 0.84
CA THR A 5 11.48 30.26 -0.22
C THR A 5 11.65 29.63 -1.61
N GLU A 6 11.03 30.18 -2.65
CA GLU A 6 11.08 29.68 -4.05
C GLU A 6 12.51 29.44 -4.58
N ALA A 7 13.52 30.14 -4.03
CA ALA A 7 14.92 29.94 -4.38
C ALA A 7 15.53 28.63 -3.82
N ASP A 8 14.99 28.08 -2.73
CA ASP A 8 15.46 26.83 -2.10
C ASP A 8 14.78 25.58 -2.70
N ALA A 9 13.66 25.76 -3.40
CA ALA A 9 12.97 24.71 -4.14
C ALA A 9 13.76 24.21 -5.37
N ASN A 10 14.72 25.01 -5.87
CA ASN A 10 15.56 24.67 -7.03
C ASN A 10 16.87 23.96 -6.68
N ARG A 11 17.15 23.66 -5.41
CA ARG A 11 18.29 22.79 -5.02
C ARG A 11 17.83 21.34 -5.04
N SER A 12 18.57 20.47 -5.74
CA SER A 12 18.26 19.04 -5.74
C SER A 12 18.20 18.52 -4.30
N LEU A 13 17.22 17.66 -3.99
CA LEU A 13 17.06 17.03 -2.67
C LEU A 13 18.36 16.36 -2.18
N CYS A 14 19.22 15.93 -3.09
CA CYS A 14 20.57 15.41 -2.83
C CYS A 14 21.50 16.47 -2.19
N MET A 15 21.48 17.72 -2.66
CA MET A 15 22.25 18.81 -2.04
C MET A 15 21.75 19.11 -0.62
N HIS A 16 20.44 19.12 -0.40
CA HIS A 16 19.86 19.24 0.94
C HIS A 16 20.29 18.10 1.86
N ARG A 17 20.30 16.85 1.39
CA ARG A 17 20.81 15.67 2.13
C ARG A 17 22.30 15.78 2.44
N LYS A 18 23.12 16.27 1.50
CA LYS A 18 24.57 16.49 1.73
C LYS A 18 24.83 17.58 2.75
N ILE A 19 24.10 18.70 2.69
CA ILE A 19 24.19 19.78 3.69
C ILE A 19 23.76 19.27 5.07
N ALA A 20 22.65 18.53 5.15
CA ALA A 20 22.18 17.92 6.39
C ALA A 20 23.20 16.94 6.98
N SER A 21 23.82 16.10 6.14
CA SER A 21 24.88 15.16 6.57
C SER A 21 26.12 15.90 7.07
N SER A 22 26.54 16.96 6.38
CA SER A 22 27.68 17.78 6.80
C SER A 22 27.41 18.50 8.12
N PHE A 23 26.21 19.05 8.30
CA PHE A 23 25.78 19.72 9.54
C PHE A 23 25.74 18.74 10.73
N ARG A 24 25.20 17.54 10.51
CA ARG A 24 25.17 16.43 11.48
C ARG A 24 26.57 16.10 12.02
N ASP A 25 27.54 16.00 11.11
CA ASP A 25 28.89 15.53 11.46
C ASP A 25 29.78 16.63 12.05
N THR A 26 29.49 17.91 11.79
CA THR A 26 30.35 19.04 12.18
C THR A 26 29.81 19.91 13.32
N GLN A 27 28.50 20.16 13.38
CA GLN A 27 27.93 21.19 14.27
C GLN A 27 26.89 20.63 15.25
N LEU A 28 26.08 19.67 14.82
CA LEU A 28 24.94 19.19 15.60
C LEU A 28 25.34 18.64 16.99
N PHE A 29 26.49 17.95 17.06
CA PHE A 29 26.98 17.40 18.32
C PHE A 29 27.37 18.48 19.34
N GLU A 30 28.06 19.53 18.88
CA GLU A 30 28.49 20.63 19.73
C GLU A 30 27.29 21.43 20.27
N MET A 31 26.24 21.58 19.46
CA MET A 31 24.98 22.17 19.92
C MET A 31 24.31 21.34 21.02
N PHE A 32 24.30 20.00 20.88
CA PHE A 32 23.77 19.11 21.90
C PHE A 32 24.57 19.20 23.21
N ARG A 33 25.90 19.19 23.13
CA ARG A 33 26.78 19.33 24.31
C ARG A 33 26.60 20.67 24.99
N LEU A 34 26.46 21.75 24.23
CA LEU A 34 26.18 23.08 24.77
C LEU A 34 24.87 23.08 25.55
N ALA A 35 23.79 22.52 24.99
CA ALA A 35 22.50 22.41 25.66
C ALA A 35 22.61 21.63 26.99
N CYS A 36 23.25 20.47 26.98
CA CYS A 36 23.45 19.65 28.18
C CYS A 36 24.31 20.36 29.24
N SER A 37 25.37 21.06 28.85
CA SER A 37 26.23 21.78 29.79
C SER A 37 25.50 22.94 30.47
N LEU A 38 24.69 23.70 29.72
CA LEU A 38 23.90 24.81 30.25
C LEU A 38 22.77 24.32 31.16
N LEU A 39 22.10 23.23 30.80
CA LEU A 39 21.11 22.56 31.65
C LEU A 39 21.76 22.03 32.94
N GLY A 40 22.94 21.42 32.85
CA GLY A 40 23.71 20.96 34.00
C GLY A 40 24.18 22.08 34.92
N ALA A 41 24.50 23.26 34.38
CA ALA A 41 24.85 24.44 35.17
C ALA A 41 23.61 25.05 35.87
N ALA A 42 22.46 25.05 35.19
CA ALA A 42 21.19 25.51 35.75
C ALA A 42 20.73 24.65 36.94
N ARG A 43 21.13 23.37 36.98
CA ARG A 43 20.87 22.45 38.10
C ARG A 43 21.52 22.85 39.43
N VAL A 44 22.67 23.52 39.41
CA VAL A 44 23.49 23.77 40.62
C VAL A 44 22.95 24.95 41.46
N LYS A 45 22.08 25.79 40.89
CA LYS A 45 21.41 26.89 41.58
C LYS A 45 19.92 26.54 41.80
N PRO A 46 19.30 26.91 42.93
CA PRO A 46 17.86 26.71 43.09
C PRO A 46 17.14 27.48 41.99
N LEU A 47 16.44 26.75 41.13
CA LEU A 47 15.68 27.30 40.01
C LEU A 47 14.47 28.05 40.55
N ASP A 48 14.40 29.36 40.32
CA ASP A 48 13.18 30.12 40.58
C ASP A 48 12.28 30.02 39.35
N LEU A 49 11.41 29.00 39.35
CA LEU A 49 10.48 28.74 38.25
C LEU A 49 9.39 29.82 38.11
N ASN A 50 9.32 30.80 39.01
CA ASN A 50 8.47 31.99 38.86
C ASN A 50 9.14 33.10 38.02
N ASP A 51 10.46 33.03 37.79
CA ASP A 51 11.16 33.94 36.88
C ASP A 51 10.95 33.48 35.42
N GLU A 52 10.12 34.24 34.70
CA GLU A 52 9.76 33.99 33.31
C GLU A 52 10.99 33.84 32.38
N ARG A 53 12.10 34.54 32.69
CA ARG A 53 13.32 34.47 31.89
C ARG A 53 14.04 33.14 32.09
N GLN A 54 14.10 32.65 33.34
CA GLN A 54 14.70 31.35 33.64
C GLN A 54 13.84 30.21 33.07
N HIS A 55 12.52 30.31 33.24
CA HIS A 55 11.59 29.36 32.65
C HIS A 55 11.74 29.27 31.12
N THR A 56 11.80 30.43 30.44
CA THR A 56 11.97 30.49 28.97
C THR A 56 13.32 29.93 28.52
N LEU A 57 14.39 30.24 29.25
CA LEU A 57 15.72 29.71 28.95
C LEU A 57 15.76 28.18 29.05
N ILE A 58 15.22 27.61 30.13
CA ILE A 58 15.18 26.15 30.31
C ILE A 58 14.31 25.49 29.22
N ALA A 59 13.16 26.07 28.90
CA ALA A 59 12.32 25.59 27.81
C ALA A 59 13.08 25.57 26.47
N ALA A 60 13.81 26.64 26.15
CA ALA A 60 14.59 26.74 24.93
C ALA A 60 15.74 25.73 24.89
N LEU A 61 16.43 25.51 26.01
CA LEU A 61 17.52 24.54 26.12
C LEU A 61 17.02 23.10 26.00
N LEU A 62 15.90 22.75 26.63
CA LEU A 62 15.29 21.43 26.49
C LEU A 62 14.78 21.19 25.07
N ARG A 63 14.17 22.19 24.42
CA ARG A 63 13.77 22.10 23.01
C ARG A 63 14.97 21.95 22.08
N LEU A 64 16.08 22.65 22.35
CA LEU A 64 17.31 22.51 21.59
C LEU A 64 17.87 21.09 21.73
N ALA A 65 17.97 20.57 22.95
CA ALA A 65 18.41 19.21 23.21
C ALA A 65 17.52 18.17 22.51
N HIS A 66 16.20 18.32 22.61
CA HIS A 66 15.23 17.46 21.94
C HIS A 66 15.40 17.49 20.42
N ASN A 67 15.46 18.69 19.81
CA ASN A 67 15.62 18.85 18.37
C ASN A 67 16.94 18.27 17.84
N CYS A 68 18.01 18.34 18.64
CA CYS A 68 19.28 17.69 18.31
C CYS A 68 19.15 16.15 18.29
N LEU A 69 18.38 15.58 19.23
CA LEU A 69 18.17 14.14 19.33
C LEU A 69 17.16 13.60 18.30
N THR A 70 16.22 14.43 17.83
CA THR A 70 15.23 14.08 16.79
C THR A 70 15.70 14.37 15.37
N PHE A 71 16.96 14.79 15.18
CA PHE A 71 17.50 15.07 13.86
C PHE A 71 17.45 13.82 12.96
N ASP A 72 17.16 14.00 11.66
CA ASP A 72 17.18 12.90 10.69
C ASP A 72 18.61 12.50 10.36
N PHE A 73 19.16 11.57 11.14
CA PHE A 73 20.53 11.10 10.95
C PHE A 73 20.75 10.31 9.65
N ILE A 74 19.70 9.78 9.00
CA ILE A 74 19.80 8.86 7.84
C ILE A 74 19.29 9.49 6.53
N GLY A 75 18.51 10.57 6.57
CA GLY A 75 17.90 11.20 5.38
C GLY A 75 16.63 10.48 4.91
N THR A 76 16.03 9.71 5.82
CA THR A 76 14.79 8.95 5.66
C THR A 76 13.96 9.14 6.92
N THR A 77 13.44 10.34 7.18
CA THR A 77 12.31 10.48 8.10
C THR A 77 11.16 9.65 7.55
N SER A 78 11.04 8.43 8.07
CA SER A 78 9.80 7.66 8.05
C SER A 78 8.73 8.55 8.65
N ASP A 79 7.57 8.59 8.01
CA ASP A 79 6.39 9.27 8.49
C ASP A 79 6.18 8.99 9.99
N GLU A 80 5.95 10.02 10.82
CA GLU A 80 5.69 9.84 12.27
C GLU A 80 4.44 8.97 12.51
N SER A 81 3.63 8.74 11.47
CA SER A 81 2.48 7.83 11.44
C SER A 81 2.83 6.35 11.20
N SER A 82 4.08 6.02 10.87
CA SER A 82 4.51 4.65 10.59
C SER A 82 4.70 3.82 11.87
N ASP A 83 4.15 2.60 11.88
CA ASP A 83 4.06 1.67 13.03
C ASP A 83 5.40 1.23 13.66
N ASP A 84 6.53 1.53 13.00
CA ASP A 84 7.85 1.16 13.48
C ASP A 84 8.38 2.19 14.47
N LEU A 85 8.48 1.80 15.75
CA LEU A 85 9.27 2.49 16.76
C LEU A 85 10.76 2.43 16.36
N CYS A 86 11.14 3.21 15.35
CA CYS A 86 12.49 3.28 14.81
C CYS A 86 13.50 3.66 15.89
N THR A 87 14.63 2.97 15.92
CA THR A 87 15.78 3.34 16.74
C THR A 87 16.46 4.56 16.15
N VAL A 88 16.87 5.53 16.98
CA VAL A 88 17.63 6.70 16.55
C VAL A 88 19.07 6.27 16.24
N GLN A 89 19.54 6.61 15.04
CA GLN A 89 20.81 6.14 14.48
C GLN A 89 21.89 7.20 14.61
N ILE A 90 22.23 7.50 15.86
CA ILE A 90 23.20 8.54 16.20
C ILE A 90 24.61 8.12 15.75
N PRO A 91 25.42 9.06 15.20
CA PRO A 91 26.82 8.81 14.86
C PRO A 91 27.64 8.27 16.04
N THR A 92 28.62 7.41 15.74
CA THR A 92 29.50 6.80 16.74
C THR A 92 30.33 7.82 17.53
N SER A 93 30.59 8.99 16.97
CA SER A 93 31.28 10.10 17.64
C SER A 93 30.56 10.60 18.89
N TRP A 94 29.24 10.42 18.99
CA TRP A 94 28.46 10.86 20.16
C TRP A 94 28.48 9.86 21.32
N ARG A 95 28.96 8.63 21.09
CA ARG A 95 28.97 7.52 22.07
C ARG A 95 29.47 7.91 23.46
N PRO A 96 30.58 8.68 23.64
CA PRO A 96 31.09 9.02 24.97
C PRO A 96 30.06 9.74 25.85
N THR A 97 29.30 10.68 25.27
CA THR A 97 28.29 11.48 25.99
C THR A 97 27.16 10.62 26.58
N PHE A 98 26.81 9.52 25.92
CA PHE A 98 25.76 8.60 26.40
C PHE A 98 26.28 7.61 27.45
N LEU A 99 27.61 7.41 27.54
CA LEU A 99 28.23 6.55 28.55
C LEU A 99 28.50 7.27 29.87
N GLU A 100 28.70 8.60 29.81
CA GLU A 100 28.80 9.46 30.98
C GLU A 100 27.55 9.31 31.86
N SER A 101 27.74 9.08 33.16
CA SER A 101 26.62 8.97 34.11
C SER A 101 25.77 10.23 34.15
N GLY A 102 26.43 11.39 34.10
CA GLY A 102 25.77 12.69 34.23
C GLY A 102 24.68 12.97 33.21
N THR A 103 24.77 12.46 31.97
CA THR A 103 23.85 12.87 30.90
C THR A 103 22.43 12.33 31.11
N LEU A 104 22.29 11.05 31.46
CA LEU A 104 20.99 10.41 31.63
C LEU A 104 20.35 10.82 32.97
N ASP A 105 21.19 10.90 34.00
CA ASP A 105 20.79 11.37 35.34
C ASP A 105 20.30 12.83 35.30
N LEU A 106 20.93 13.69 34.48
CA LEU A 106 20.53 15.09 34.30
C LEU A 106 19.05 15.21 33.89
N PHE A 107 18.60 14.48 32.87
CA PHE A 107 17.22 14.61 32.39
C PHE A 107 16.20 14.01 33.37
N PHE A 108 16.54 12.94 34.10
CA PHE A 108 15.68 12.40 35.15
C PHE A 108 15.57 13.37 36.35
N GLU A 109 16.68 13.99 36.76
CA GLU A 109 16.67 15.00 37.82
C GLU A 109 15.88 16.24 37.40
N LEU A 110 16.06 16.71 36.16
CA LEU A 110 15.27 17.82 35.61
C LEU A 110 13.78 17.50 35.59
N TYR A 111 13.38 16.27 35.25
CA TYR A 111 11.97 15.87 35.32
C TYR A 111 11.38 16.04 36.74
N HIS A 112 12.11 15.64 37.79
CA HIS A 112 11.62 15.77 39.16
C HIS A 112 11.72 17.21 39.71
N ALA A 113 12.66 18.01 39.22
CA ALA A 113 12.84 19.39 39.64
C ALA A 113 11.87 20.36 38.93
N LEU A 114 11.46 20.02 37.71
CA LEU A 114 10.60 20.86 36.86
C LEU A 114 9.14 20.41 36.94
N GLY A 115 8.20 21.37 37.00
CA GLY A 115 6.77 21.10 36.94
C GLY A 115 6.15 21.41 35.56
N GLY A 116 4.95 20.90 35.32
CA GLY A 116 4.14 21.24 34.13
C GLY A 116 4.81 20.89 32.81
N GLY A 117 4.68 21.76 31.80
CA GLY A 117 5.14 21.51 30.42
C GLY A 117 6.66 21.51 30.21
N LEU A 118 7.47 21.88 31.21
CA LEU A 118 8.93 21.69 31.15
C LEU A 118 9.32 20.24 31.43
N ALA A 119 8.58 19.58 32.32
CA ALA A 119 8.79 18.17 32.64
C ALA A 119 8.54 17.27 31.42
N SER A 120 7.56 17.62 30.56
CA SER A 120 7.26 16.86 29.34
C SER A 120 8.40 16.95 28.34
N LEU A 121 9.06 18.11 28.20
CA LEU A 121 10.23 18.25 27.34
C LEU A 121 11.44 17.46 27.85
N ALA A 122 11.61 17.36 29.17
CA ALA A 122 12.64 16.51 29.77
C ALA A 122 12.35 15.02 29.49
N LEU A 123 11.09 14.58 29.62
CA LEU A 123 10.66 13.24 29.24
C LEU A 123 10.84 12.97 27.74
N ALA A 124 10.50 13.92 26.87
CA ALA A 124 10.69 13.79 25.42
C ALA A 124 12.18 13.58 25.07
N CYS A 125 13.10 14.27 25.76
CA CYS A 125 14.54 14.00 25.64
C CYS A 125 14.88 12.56 26.10
N LEU A 126 14.34 12.12 27.24
CA LEU A 126 14.54 10.74 27.74
C LEU A 126 14.00 9.68 26.76
N VAL A 127 12.87 9.92 26.09
CA VAL A 127 12.32 9.04 25.05
C VAL A 127 13.32 8.86 23.91
N GLN A 128 13.95 9.95 23.44
CA GLN A 128 14.95 9.87 22.38
C GLN A 128 16.24 9.19 22.86
N LEU A 129 16.68 9.47 24.10
CA LEU A 129 17.83 8.79 24.72
C LEU A 129 17.60 7.27 24.84
N ALA A 130 16.41 6.85 25.25
CA ALA A 130 16.03 5.43 25.29
C ALA A 130 15.95 4.78 23.89
N SER A 131 15.75 5.60 22.85
CA SER A 131 15.63 5.16 21.46
C SER A 131 16.98 5.01 20.74
N VAL A 132 18.10 5.39 21.36
CA VAL A 132 19.44 5.29 20.78
C VAL A 132 19.80 3.84 20.49
N ARG A 133 20.08 3.50 19.22
CA ARG A 133 20.27 2.11 18.79
C ARG A 133 21.29 1.35 19.66
N ARG A 134 20.87 0.19 20.18
CA ARG A 134 21.69 -0.67 21.06
C ARG A 134 23.10 -0.99 20.53
N SER A 135 23.30 -1.07 19.21
CA SER A 135 24.59 -1.40 18.58
C SER A 135 25.64 -0.30 18.73
N LEU A 136 25.26 0.89 19.20
CA LEU A 136 26.21 1.93 19.58
C LEU A 136 27.07 1.52 20.78
N PHE A 137 26.53 0.66 21.66
CA PHE A 137 27.15 0.26 22.92
C PHE A 137 27.75 -1.15 22.86
N SER A 138 28.86 -1.38 23.57
CA SER A 138 29.40 -2.72 23.78
C SER A 138 28.52 -3.57 24.73
N ASN A 139 28.76 -4.89 24.77
CA ASN A 139 28.44 -5.83 25.87
C ASN A 139 28.08 -5.16 27.20
N ASN A 140 29.14 -4.73 27.88
CA ASN A 140 29.09 -4.27 29.28
C ASN A 140 28.52 -2.85 29.39
N GLU A 141 28.77 -1.99 28.40
CA GLU A 141 28.25 -0.63 28.39
C GLU A 141 26.73 -0.58 28.28
N ARG A 142 26.16 -1.45 27.44
CA ARG A 142 24.72 -1.58 27.26
C ARG A 142 24.02 -1.98 28.56
N ALA A 143 24.57 -2.94 29.30
CA ALA A 143 24.03 -3.34 30.58
C ALA A 143 24.04 -2.17 31.58
N LYS A 144 25.15 -1.42 31.66
CA LYS A 144 25.25 -0.24 32.53
C LYS A 144 24.26 0.86 32.16
N PHE A 145 24.11 1.16 30.86
CA PHE A 145 23.17 2.15 30.37
C PHE A 145 21.73 1.74 30.67
N LEU A 146 21.38 0.49 30.40
CA LEU A 146 20.04 -0.06 30.64
C LEU A 146 19.68 -0.06 32.13
N ASN A 147 20.61 -0.43 33.02
CA ASN A 147 20.40 -0.37 34.47
C ASN A 147 20.09 1.05 34.95
N ARG A 148 20.80 2.07 34.44
CA ARG A 148 20.53 3.48 34.79
C ARG A 148 19.17 3.93 34.28
N LEU A 149 18.86 3.62 33.02
CA LEU A 149 17.58 3.96 32.42
C LEU A 149 16.41 3.34 33.20
N ALA A 150 16.54 2.06 33.56
CA ALA A 150 15.54 1.34 34.33
C ALA A 150 15.41 1.86 35.77
N ALA A 151 16.51 2.23 36.44
CA ALA A 151 16.47 2.84 37.76
C ALA A 151 15.77 4.20 37.75
N GLY A 152 15.98 5.02 36.71
CA GLY A 152 15.27 6.28 36.54
C GLY A 152 13.76 6.09 36.29
N VAL A 153 13.39 5.12 35.45
CA VAL A 153 11.98 4.74 35.25
C VAL A 153 11.35 4.24 36.55
N LEU A 154 12.07 3.40 37.31
CA LEU A 154 11.60 2.88 38.60
C LEU A 154 11.28 4.02 39.57
N ARG A 155 12.16 5.02 39.66
CA ARG A 155 11.94 6.21 40.50
C ARG A 155 10.69 7.01 40.12
N ILE A 156 10.39 7.14 38.83
CA ILE A 156 9.17 7.82 38.36
C ILE A 156 7.92 6.98 38.73
N LEU A 157 8.00 5.66 38.66
CA LEU A 157 6.90 4.78 39.05
C LEU A 157 6.66 4.74 40.57
N GLU A 158 7.72 4.89 41.37
CA GLU A 158 7.62 4.98 42.83
C GLU A 158 7.10 6.35 43.30
N ASN A 159 7.43 7.41 42.56
CA ASN A 159 6.95 8.76 42.80
C ASN A 159 6.24 9.31 41.55
N THR A 160 4.91 9.11 41.48
CA THR A 160 4.05 9.47 40.34
C THR A 160 3.81 10.98 40.16
N GLN A 161 4.64 11.82 40.78
CA GLN A 161 4.56 13.27 40.68
C GLN A 161 4.65 13.73 39.22
N GLY A 162 3.68 14.53 38.78
CA GLY A 162 3.63 15.10 37.44
C GLY A 162 2.94 14.23 36.39
N LEU A 163 2.61 12.96 36.68
CA LEU A 163 1.85 12.08 35.78
C LEU A 163 0.33 12.37 35.74
N SER A 164 -0.15 13.29 36.59
CA SER A 164 -1.51 13.82 36.51
C SER A 164 -1.69 14.80 35.34
N ASP A 165 -0.60 15.26 34.72
CA ASP A 165 -0.64 16.04 33.48
C ASP A 165 -0.69 15.11 32.26
N PRO A 166 -1.66 15.26 31.33
CA PRO A 166 -1.79 14.38 30.16
C PRO A 166 -0.53 14.35 29.27
N THR A 167 0.20 15.46 29.16
CA THR A 167 1.39 15.55 28.30
C THR A 167 2.55 14.76 28.89
N ASN A 168 2.83 14.94 30.18
CA ASN A 168 3.82 14.15 30.91
C ASN A 168 3.48 12.67 30.89
N TYR A 169 2.22 12.33 31.11
CA TYR A 169 1.73 10.96 31.06
C TYR A 169 1.96 10.31 29.70
N HIS A 170 1.67 11.03 28.61
CA HIS A 170 1.88 10.55 27.25
C HIS A 170 3.37 10.27 26.95
N GLU A 171 4.25 11.23 27.26
CA GLU A 171 5.69 11.06 27.06
C GLU A 171 6.27 9.93 27.93
N PHE A 172 5.76 9.74 29.14
CA PHE A 172 6.17 8.63 29.98
C PHE A 172 5.74 7.27 29.40
N CYS A 173 4.52 7.16 28.84
CA CYS A 173 4.09 5.95 28.13
C CYS A 173 4.98 5.66 26.92
N ARG A 174 5.38 6.69 26.16
CA ARG A 174 6.36 6.56 25.06
C ARG A 174 7.69 6.03 25.59
N LEU A 175 8.19 6.56 26.70
CA LEU A 175 9.45 6.13 27.32
C LEU A 175 9.40 4.65 27.72
N LEU A 176 8.31 4.21 28.35
CA LEU A 176 8.10 2.81 28.71
C LEU A 176 8.13 1.90 27.47
N ALA A 177 7.47 2.27 26.38
CA ALA A 177 7.50 1.49 25.14
C ALA A 177 8.92 1.33 24.55
N ARG A 178 9.78 2.35 24.71
CA ARG A 178 11.16 2.34 24.21
C ARG A 178 12.08 1.38 24.97
N LEU A 179 11.78 1.05 26.23
CA LEU A 179 12.56 0.09 27.01
C LEU A 179 12.68 -1.27 26.30
N LYS A 180 11.58 -1.75 25.72
CA LYS A 180 11.55 -3.05 25.03
C LYS A 180 11.79 -2.98 23.53
N SER A 181 11.51 -1.85 22.87
CA SER A 181 11.71 -1.72 21.42
C SER A 181 13.20 -1.79 21.05
N ASN A 182 14.06 -1.27 21.91
CA ASN A 182 15.50 -1.17 21.67
C ASN A 182 16.30 -2.33 22.29
N TYR A 183 15.90 -2.82 23.48
CA TYR A 183 16.62 -3.86 24.21
C TYR A 183 15.90 -5.22 24.18
N GLN A 184 16.67 -6.30 24.25
CA GLN A 184 16.10 -7.65 24.27
C GLN A 184 15.51 -7.96 25.64
N LEU A 185 14.47 -8.82 25.69
CA LEU A 185 13.86 -9.22 26.96
C LEU A 185 14.88 -9.88 27.90
N GLY A 186 15.77 -10.72 27.37
CA GLY A 186 16.83 -11.34 28.17
C GLY A 186 17.81 -10.35 28.81
N GLU A 187 17.92 -9.12 28.30
CA GLU A 187 18.73 -8.05 28.92
C GLU A 187 17.94 -7.30 29.99
N LEU A 188 16.64 -7.07 29.76
CA LEU A 188 15.76 -6.40 30.70
C LEU A 188 15.59 -7.19 32.00
N VAL A 189 15.50 -8.53 31.90
CA VAL A 189 15.36 -9.38 33.10
C VAL A 189 16.63 -9.36 33.97
N MET A 190 17.80 -9.06 33.38
CA MET A 190 19.08 -8.96 34.09
C MET A 190 19.29 -7.60 34.77
N VAL A 191 18.32 -6.70 34.69
CA VAL A 191 18.40 -5.37 35.29
C VAL A 191 18.25 -5.44 36.81
N ASP A 192 18.99 -4.59 37.51
CA ASP A 192 18.90 -4.47 38.97
C ASP A 192 17.46 -4.12 39.40
N ASN A 193 16.91 -4.86 40.37
CA ASN A 193 15.52 -4.72 40.84
C ASN A 193 14.43 -4.93 39.76
N TYR A 194 14.70 -5.71 38.71
CA TYR A 194 13.70 -6.06 37.69
C TYR A 194 12.33 -6.52 38.26
N PRO A 195 12.26 -7.41 39.30
CA PRO A 195 10.97 -7.84 39.85
C PRO A 195 10.08 -6.70 40.34
N ARG A 196 10.69 -5.68 40.96
CA ARG A 196 9.98 -4.49 41.45
C ARG A 196 9.57 -3.57 40.30
N LEU A 197 10.45 -3.42 39.30
CA LEU A 197 10.18 -2.61 38.12
C LEU A 197 8.97 -3.14 37.34
N ILE A 198 8.96 -4.45 37.01
CA ILE A 198 7.86 -5.04 36.24
C ILE A 198 6.54 -5.03 37.00
N GLU A 199 6.57 -5.23 38.33
CA GLU A 199 5.40 -5.10 39.20
C GLU A 199 4.77 -3.70 39.09
N LEU A 200 5.59 -2.64 39.18
CA LEU A 200 5.10 -1.27 39.11
C LEU A 200 4.65 -0.89 37.69
N ILE A 201 5.33 -1.35 36.64
CA ILE A 201 4.89 -1.18 35.24
C ILE A 201 3.51 -1.83 35.04
N ALA A 202 3.30 -3.03 35.60
CA ALA A 202 2.02 -3.73 35.54
C ALA A 202 0.91 -2.96 36.27
N LYS A 203 1.16 -2.51 37.51
CA LYS A 203 0.21 -1.70 38.27
C LYS A 203 -0.15 -0.40 37.55
N PHE A 204 0.86 0.30 37.03
CA PHE A 204 0.66 1.51 36.24
C PHE A 204 -0.20 1.21 35.00
N THR A 205 0.16 0.18 34.22
CA THR A 205 -0.60 -0.20 33.01
C THR A 205 -2.06 -0.54 33.33
N VAL A 206 -2.33 -1.28 34.40
CA VAL A 206 -3.70 -1.63 34.81
C VAL A 206 -4.51 -0.37 35.17
N GLN A 207 -3.94 0.53 35.97
CA GLN A 207 -4.59 1.79 36.33
C GLN A 207 -4.82 2.69 35.10
N SER A 208 -3.83 2.77 34.21
CA SER A 208 -3.88 3.47 32.93
C SER A 208 -5.01 2.98 32.04
N LEU A 209 -5.21 1.66 31.94
CA LEU A 209 -6.27 1.06 31.15
C LEU A 209 -7.66 1.32 31.75
N GLN A 210 -7.78 1.36 33.07
CA GLN A 210 -9.03 1.69 33.76
C GLN A 210 -9.41 3.18 33.58
N MET A 211 -8.42 4.07 33.52
CA MET A 211 -8.60 5.50 33.26
C MET A 211 -8.63 5.84 31.75
N TRP A 212 -9.43 5.10 30.98
CA TRP A 212 -9.45 5.17 29.51
C TRP A 212 -9.79 6.56 28.94
N GLN A 213 -10.47 7.41 29.70
CA GLN A 213 -10.83 8.78 29.29
C GLN A 213 -9.64 9.75 29.33
N PHE A 214 -8.61 9.45 30.13
CA PHE A 214 -7.55 10.42 30.45
C PHE A 214 -6.53 10.61 29.31
N ALA A 215 -6.23 9.55 28.55
CA ALA A 215 -5.30 9.63 27.41
C ALA A 215 -5.42 8.42 26.46
N PRO A 216 -6.38 8.43 25.51
CA PRO A 216 -6.64 7.28 24.63
C PRO A 216 -5.44 6.93 23.74
N ASN A 217 -4.72 7.94 23.22
CA ASN A 217 -3.57 7.76 22.34
C ASN A 217 -2.35 7.14 23.04
N SER A 218 -2.29 7.20 24.37
CA SER A 218 -1.17 6.66 25.14
C SER A 218 -1.29 5.14 25.39
N VAL A 219 -2.50 4.59 25.30
CA VAL A 219 -2.77 3.16 25.54
C VAL A 219 -1.99 2.27 24.56
N HIS A 220 -1.87 2.71 23.30
CA HIS A 220 -1.11 2.00 22.28
C HIS A 220 0.33 1.70 22.72
N TYR A 221 1.03 2.67 23.33
CA TYR A 221 2.42 2.48 23.75
C TYR A 221 2.55 1.42 24.85
N LEU A 222 1.63 1.40 25.80
CA LEU A 222 1.62 0.42 26.88
C LEU A 222 1.30 -0.97 26.34
N LEU A 223 0.29 -1.11 25.50
CA LEU A 223 -0.03 -2.40 24.87
C LEU A 223 1.10 -2.88 23.97
N SER A 224 1.75 -1.99 23.22
CA SER A 224 2.91 -2.31 22.38
C SER A 224 4.11 -2.80 23.22
N LEU A 225 4.34 -2.21 24.40
CA LEU A 225 5.35 -2.69 25.36
C LEU A 225 5.05 -4.14 25.76
N TRP A 226 3.84 -4.41 26.25
CA TRP A 226 3.44 -5.76 26.70
C TRP A 226 3.44 -6.78 25.57
N GLN A 227 2.92 -6.44 24.39
CA GLN A 227 2.94 -7.28 23.21
C GLN A 227 4.39 -7.70 22.86
N ARG A 228 5.31 -6.74 22.76
CA ARG A 228 6.72 -7.03 22.43
C ARG A 228 7.43 -7.80 23.54
N MET A 229 7.07 -7.59 24.81
CA MET A 229 7.60 -8.39 25.93
C MET A 229 7.14 -9.84 25.80
N VAL A 230 5.83 -10.09 25.72
CA VAL A 230 5.25 -11.44 25.63
C VAL A 230 5.72 -12.19 24.37
N ALA A 231 5.72 -11.54 23.20
CA ALA A 231 6.21 -12.15 21.96
C ALA A 231 7.70 -12.58 22.03
N SER A 232 8.48 -11.97 22.93
CA SER A 232 9.90 -12.30 23.10
C SER A 232 10.14 -13.49 24.03
N VAL A 233 9.14 -13.93 24.80
CA VAL A 233 9.26 -15.01 25.81
C VAL A 233 9.87 -16.29 25.24
N PRO A 234 9.44 -16.83 24.08
CA PRO A 234 10.00 -18.07 23.53
C PRO A 234 11.50 -18.00 23.20
N TYR A 235 12.05 -16.79 23.09
CA TYR A 235 13.45 -16.55 22.71
C TYR A 235 14.35 -16.20 23.91
N VAL A 236 13.79 -16.13 25.12
CA VAL A 236 14.56 -15.82 26.33
C VAL A 236 15.37 -17.05 26.74
N LYS A 237 16.69 -16.89 26.78
CA LYS A 237 17.64 -17.88 27.30
C LYS A 237 18.15 -17.57 28.71
N ALA A 238 17.63 -16.51 29.33
CA ALA A 238 17.99 -16.09 30.67
C ALA A 238 17.51 -17.13 31.71
N THR A 239 18.32 -17.35 32.75
CA THR A 239 17.95 -18.19 33.91
C THR A 239 16.99 -17.49 34.87
N GLU A 240 17.01 -16.16 34.88
CA GLU A 240 16.17 -15.32 35.73
C GLU A 240 14.70 -15.30 35.24
N PRO A 241 13.71 -15.28 36.15
CA PRO A 241 12.30 -15.33 35.80
C PRO A 241 11.81 -14.00 35.19
N HIS A 242 11.13 -14.06 34.05
CA HIS A 242 10.57 -12.88 33.39
C HIS A 242 9.29 -12.34 34.04
N LEU A 243 8.60 -13.11 34.89
CA LEU A 243 7.37 -12.72 35.62
C LEU A 243 6.16 -12.29 34.75
N LEU A 244 6.28 -12.27 33.41
CA LEU A 244 5.20 -11.90 32.49
C LEU A 244 3.94 -12.77 32.63
N GLU A 245 4.06 -14.06 32.93
CA GLU A 245 2.93 -14.97 33.20
C GLU A 245 2.12 -14.56 34.44
N THR A 246 2.73 -13.83 35.39
CA THR A 246 2.04 -13.33 36.57
C THR A 246 1.23 -12.06 36.27
N TYR A 247 1.81 -11.15 35.48
CA TYR A 247 1.25 -9.80 35.29
C TYR A 247 0.44 -9.60 34.01
N ALA A 248 0.77 -10.30 32.91
CA ALA A 248 0.06 -10.19 31.63
C ALA A 248 -1.46 -10.49 31.76
N PRO A 249 -1.92 -11.50 32.53
CA PRO A 249 -3.35 -11.73 32.75
C PRO A 249 -4.07 -10.51 33.33
N GLY A 250 -3.44 -9.79 34.26
CA GLY A 250 -4.02 -8.60 34.88
C GLY A 250 -4.17 -7.45 33.87
N VAL A 251 -3.20 -7.29 32.96
CA VAL A 251 -3.27 -6.29 31.89
C VAL A 251 -4.39 -6.64 30.89
N THR A 252 -4.50 -7.91 30.50
CA THR A 252 -5.58 -8.38 29.62
C THR A 252 -6.95 -8.18 30.26
N ALA A 253 -7.10 -8.53 31.54
CA ALA A 253 -8.35 -8.36 32.27
C ALA A 253 -8.75 -6.88 32.37
N ALA A 254 -7.82 -6.01 32.75
CA ALA A 254 -8.05 -4.58 32.85
C ALA A 254 -8.48 -3.94 31.52
N TYR A 255 -7.88 -4.38 30.39
CA TYR A 255 -8.30 -3.92 29.07
C TYR A 255 -9.73 -4.33 28.75
N ILE A 256 -10.06 -5.63 28.92
CA ILE A 256 -11.39 -6.17 28.62
C ILE A 256 -12.45 -5.47 29.48
N GLU A 257 -12.26 -5.43 30.79
CA GLU A 257 -13.20 -4.80 31.72
C GLU A 257 -13.40 -3.31 31.42
N SER A 258 -12.32 -2.59 31.11
CA SER A 258 -12.38 -1.18 30.75
C SER A 258 -13.27 -0.93 29.52
N ARG A 259 -13.11 -1.72 28.46
CA ARG A 259 -13.93 -1.61 27.24
C ARG A 259 -15.39 -2.02 27.47
N LEU A 260 -15.67 -3.00 28.32
CA LEU A 260 -17.05 -3.37 28.64
C LEU A 260 -17.75 -2.33 29.52
N ASN A 261 -17.00 -1.71 30.43
CA ASN A 261 -17.48 -0.65 31.32
C ASN A 261 -17.62 0.71 30.61
N SER A 262 -16.91 0.93 29.49
CA SER A 262 -17.06 2.17 28.71
C SER A 262 -18.39 2.22 27.95
N VAL A 263 -18.94 1.08 27.53
CA VAL A 263 -20.17 1.02 26.72
C VAL A 263 -21.37 1.69 27.40
N PRO A 264 -21.72 1.41 28.68
CA PRO A 264 -22.80 2.12 29.35
C PRO A 264 -22.61 3.64 29.40
N CYS A 265 -21.37 4.11 29.57
CA CYS A 265 -21.06 5.54 29.60
C CYS A 265 -21.22 6.17 28.20
N VAL A 266 -20.77 5.49 27.15
CA VAL A 266 -20.95 5.95 25.76
C VAL A 266 -22.44 6.06 25.41
N VAL A 267 -23.24 5.04 25.74
CA VAL A 267 -24.67 5.02 25.42
C VAL A 267 -25.47 6.03 26.24
N ARG A 268 -25.16 6.21 27.52
CA ARG A 268 -25.90 7.11 28.42
C ARG A 268 -25.47 8.57 28.27
N ASP A 269 -24.15 8.81 28.20
CA ASP A 269 -23.57 10.15 28.29
C ASP A 269 -23.21 10.72 26.89
N GLY A 270 -23.45 9.96 25.81
CA GLY A 270 -23.24 10.40 24.43
C GLY A 270 -21.78 10.66 24.07
N LEU A 271 -20.85 9.97 24.74
CA LEU A 271 -19.41 10.09 24.49
C LEU A 271 -19.04 9.49 23.12
N GLU A 272 -17.89 9.88 22.58
CA GLU A 272 -17.34 9.25 21.37
C GLU A 272 -17.13 7.76 21.60
N ASP A 273 -17.67 6.93 20.69
CA ASP A 273 -17.54 5.48 20.78
C ASP A 273 -16.19 5.04 20.20
N PRO A 274 -15.30 4.40 20.99
CA PRO A 274 -14.02 3.93 20.44
C PRO A 274 -14.18 2.89 19.33
N LEU A 275 -15.34 2.23 19.19
CA LEU A 275 -15.63 1.30 18.09
C LEU A 275 -15.72 1.99 16.71
N ASP A 276 -15.96 3.30 16.66
CA ASP A 276 -16.05 4.04 15.40
C ASP A 276 -14.66 4.22 14.74
N GLU A 277 -13.58 4.15 15.53
CA GLU A 277 -12.19 4.17 15.05
C GLU A 277 -11.67 2.76 14.75
N THR A 278 -12.18 2.13 13.68
CA THR A 278 -11.86 0.72 13.36
C THR A 278 -10.36 0.42 13.24
N GLY A 279 -9.56 1.37 12.74
CA GLY A 279 -8.11 1.21 12.61
C GLY A 279 -7.40 1.11 13.97
N THR A 280 -7.70 2.03 14.89
CA THR A 280 -7.17 2.03 16.26
C THR A 280 -7.59 0.77 17.01
N VAL A 281 -8.86 0.37 16.88
CA VAL A 281 -9.39 -0.85 17.51
C VAL A 281 -8.65 -2.09 17.01
N GLN A 282 -8.52 -2.25 15.68
CA GLN A 282 -7.82 -3.40 15.11
C GLN A 282 -6.38 -3.49 15.62
N GLN A 283 -5.66 -2.37 15.64
CA GLN A 283 -4.28 -2.31 16.12
C GLN A 283 -4.17 -2.68 17.62
N GLN A 284 -5.05 -2.15 18.48
CA GLN A 284 -5.07 -2.50 19.91
C GLN A 284 -5.42 -3.97 20.14
N LEU A 285 -6.35 -4.53 19.37
CA LEU A 285 -6.75 -5.93 19.48
C LEU A 285 -5.65 -6.89 19.00
N GLU A 286 -4.91 -6.53 17.94
CA GLU A 286 -3.73 -7.28 17.52
C GLU A 286 -2.67 -7.34 18.63
N GLN A 287 -2.42 -6.21 19.32
CA GLN A 287 -1.52 -6.17 20.47
C GLN A 287 -2.04 -7.02 21.63
N LEU A 288 -3.31 -6.86 21.99
CA LEU A 288 -3.97 -7.60 23.07
C LEU A 288 -3.96 -9.11 22.81
N SER A 289 -4.14 -9.54 21.56
CA SER A 289 -4.19 -10.96 21.18
C SER A 289 -2.92 -11.73 21.53
N VAL A 290 -1.77 -11.05 21.48
CA VAL A 290 -0.47 -11.62 21.88
C VAL A 290 -0.36 -11.65 23.41
N ILE A 291 -0.74 -10.55 24.07
CA ILE A 291 -0.65 -10.43 25.54
C ILE A 291 -1.53 -11.49 26.21
N GLY A 292 -2.78 -11.61 25.78
CA GLY A 292 -3.76 -12.54 26.33
C GLY A 292 -3.37 -14.01 26.15
N ARG A 293 -2.50 -14.32 25.17
CA ARG A 293 -1.99 -15.66 24.92
C ARG A 293 -0.85 -16.10 25.83
N CYS A 294 -0.23 -15.20 26.60
CA CYS A 294 0.80 -15.57 27.56
C CYS A 294 0.30 -16.62 28.56
N GLU A 295 -0.95 -16.47 29.00
CA GLU A 295 -1.63 -17.32 29.98
C GLU A 295 -3.07 -17.54 29.50
N TYR A 296 -3.19 -18.18 28.35
CA TYR A 296 -4.44 -18.17 27.57
C TYR A 296 -5.65 -18.71 28.33
N GLY A 297 -5.46 -19.73 29.18
CA GLY A 297 -6.53 -20.29 30.01
C GLY A 297 -7.25 -19.26 30.90
N LYS A 298 -6.51 -18.34 31.54
CA LYS A 298 -7.09 -17.29 32.37
C LYS A 298 -7.85 -16.27 31.52
N SER A 299 -7.28 -15.88 30.39
CA SER A 299 -7.90 -14.96 29.43
C SER A 299 -9.22 -15.53 28.87
N CYS A 300 -9.23 -16.81 28.47
CA CYS A 300 -10.43 -17.49 27.98
C CYS A 300 -11.51 -17.60 29.05
N GLN A 301 -11.16 -17.96 30.29
CA GLN A 301 -12.13 -18.04 31.39
C GLN A 301 -12.82 -16.71 31.65
N LEU A 302 -12.05 -15.60 31.61
CA LEU A 302 -12.59 -14.26 31.75
C LEU A 302 -13.55 -13.90 30.59
N LEU A 303 -13.12 -14.15 29.34
CA LEU A 303 -13.95 -13.89 28.16
C LEU A 303 -15.26 -14.68 28.21
N VAL A 304 -15.20 -15.97 28.55
CA VAL A 304 -16.37 -16.84 28.72
C VAL A 304 -17.32 -16.26 29.78
N ALA A 305 -16.81 -15.88 30.95
CA ALA A 305 -17.65 -15.36 32.03
C ALA A 305 -18.38 -14.05 31.66
N HIS A 306 -17.71 -13.13 30.95
CA HIS A 306 -18.34 -11.90 30.47
C HIS A 306 -19.31 -12.16 29.31
N PHE A 307 -18.95 -13.04 28.38
CA PHE A 307 -19.79 -13.39 27.23
C PHE A 307 -21.08 -14.06 27.66
N ASP A 308 -21.01 -15.11 28.48
CA ASP A 308 -22.19 -15.86 28.92
C ASP A 308 -23.15 -14.94 29.70
N ARG A 309 -22.62 -14.03 30.52
CA ARG A 309 -23.43 -13.02 31.23
C ARG A 309 -24.12 -12.06 30.26
N ALA A 310 -23.40 -11.48 29.32
CA ALA A 310 -23.93 -10.51 28.38
C ALA A 310 -24.94 -11.15 27.39
N ALA A 311 -24.64 -12.34 26.88
CA ALA A 311 -25.50 -13.08 25.95
C ALA A 311 -26.79 -13.54 26.63
N ALA A 312 -26.71 -14.06 27.86
CA ALA A 312 -27.89 -14.43 28.64
C ALA A 312 -28.81 -13.23 28.89
N ALA A 313 -28.26 -12.09 29.31
CA ALA A 313 -29.02 -10.85 29.49
C ALA A 313 -29.64 -10.38 28.16
N TYR A 314 -28.88 -10.40 27.06
CA TYR A 314 -29.34 -9.98 25.74
C TYR A 314 -30.52 -10.81 25.24
N SER A 315 -30.55 -12.11 25.54
CA SER A 315 -31.61 -13.02 25.09
C SER A 315 -33.00 -12.67 25.64
N VAL A 316 -33.08 -12.13 26.86
CA VAL A 316 -34.35 -11.84 27.56
C VAL A 316 -34.70 -10.36 27.61
N GLU A 317 -33.72 -9.46 27.43
CA GLU A 317 -33.90 -8.03 27.57
C GLU A 317 -34.80 -7.44 26.48
N GLN A 318 -35.72 -6.55 26.89
CA GLN A 318 -36.69 -5.87 26.03
C GLN A 318 -36.51 -4.35 26.03
N GLN A 319 -35.80 -3.77 27.00
CA GLN A 319 -35.58 -2.33 27.08
C GLN A 319 -34.61 -1.85 25.99
N PRO A 320 -35.00 -0.92 25.08
CA PRO A 320 -34.17 -0.50 23.96
C PRO A 320 -32.78 0.03 24.36
N GLN A 321 -32.72 0.83 25.43
CA GLN A 321 -31.45 1.41 25.90
C GLN A 321 -30.51 0.34 26.47
N GLN A 322 -31.05 -0.64 27.20
CA GLN A 322 -30.25 -1.74 27.75
C GLN A 322 -29.82 -2.72 26.66
N ILE A 323 -30.66 -2.93 25.64
CA ILE A 323 -30.31 -3.69 24.43
C ILE A 323 -29.11 -3.06 23.73
N LEU A 324 -29.07 -1.73 23.57
CA LEU A 324 -27.92 -1.03 22.96
C LEU A 324 -26.63 -1.22 23.76
N VAL A 325 -26.70 -1.16 25.09
CA VAL A 325 -25.54 -1.43 25.97
C VAL A 325 -25.04 -2.86 25.80
N LEU A 326 -25.95 -3.84 25.81
CA LEU A 326 -25.60 -5.24 25.64
C LEU A 326 -25.03 -5.51 24.23
N GLN A 327 -25.57 -4.87 23.19
CA GLN A 327 -25.03 -4.93 21.83
C GLN A 327 -23.61 -4.37 21.75
N GLY A 328 -23.32 -3.24 22.40
CA GLY A 328 -21.97 -2.69 22.45
C GLY A 328 -21.00 -3.60 23.21
N GLN A 329 -21.42 -4.18 24.33
CA GLN A 329 -20.61 -5.13 25.11
C GLN A 329 -20.32 -6.41 24.32
N LEU A 330 -21.33 -6.99 23.68
CA LEU A 330 -21.18 -8.16 22.82
C LEU A 330 -20.32 -7.86 21.59
N THR A 331 -20.44 -6.66 21.00
CA THR A 331 -19.58 -6.21 19.90
C THR A 331 -18.10 -6.26 20.31
N TRP A 332 -17.75 -5.66 21.46
CA TRP A 332 -16.38 -5.72 21.99
C TRP A 332 -15.91 -7.15 22.22
N LEU A 333 -16.75 -7.99 22.83
CA LEU A 333 -16.40 -9.38 23.11
C LEU A 333 -16.17 -10.18 21.82
N VAL A 334 -17.01 -10.02 20.79
CA VAL A 334 -16.85 -10.71 19.50
C VAL A 334 -15.55 -10.26 18.82
N TYR A 335 -15.25 -8.95 18.82
CA TYR A 335 -13.97 -8.44 18.31
C TYR A 335 -12.76 -8.99 19.07
N ILE A 336 -12.81 -8.98 20.40
CA ILE A 336 -11.73 -9.50 21.26
C ILE A 336 -11.56 -11.00 21.06
N ILE A 337 -12.63 -11.77 20.95
CA ILE A 337 -12.58 -13.21 20.65
C ILE A 337 -11.99 -13.46 19.26
N GLY A 338 -12.42 -12.72 18.24
CA GLY A 338 -11.87 -12.80 16.88
C GLY A 338 -10.36 -12.56 16.85
N ALA A 339 -9.91 -11.48 17.48
CA ALA A 339 -8.48 -11.17 17.61
C ALA A 339 -7.75 -12.21 18.47
N ALA A 340 -8.36 -12.64 19.58
CA ALA A 340 -7.85 -13.71 20.41
C ALA A 340 -7.76 -15.03 19.65
N ILE A 341 -8.52 -15.31 18.60
CA ILE A 341 -8.28 -16.47 17.72
C ILE A 341 -7.15 -16.16 16.72
N GLY A 342 -7.20 -14.98 16.10
CA GLY A 342 -6.24 -14.53 15.09
C GLY A 342 -4.77 -14.52 15.56
N GLY A 343 -4.52 -14.16 16.81
CA GLY A 343 -3.18 -14.15 17.38
C GLY A 343 -2.50 -15.52 17.47
N ARG A 344 -3.19 -16.64 17.13
CA ARG A 344 -2.60 -17.99 17.11
C ARG A 344 -1.40 -18.05 16.17
N ALA A 345 -1.42 -17.25 15.11
CA ALA A 345 -0.32 -17.15 14.15
C ALA A 345 0.97 -16.53 14.74
N SER A 346 0.89 -15.84 15.89
CA SER A 346 1.98 -15.06 16.46
C SER A 346 2.74 -15.72 17.62
N VAL A 347 2.20 -16.80 18.19
CA VAL A 347 2.77 -17.49 19.38
C VAL A 347 2.76 -19.01 19.15
N ASN A 348 3.76 -19.72 19.65
CA ASN A 348 3.76 -21.19 19.67
C ASN A 348 2.51 -21.69 20.43
N THR A 349 1.68 -22.48 19.76
CA THR A 349 0.38 -22.93 20.30
C THR A 349 0.38 -24.41 20.63
N CYS A 350 -0.42 -24.78 21.63
CA CYS A 350 -0.64 -26.14 22.09
C CYS A 350 -2.07 -26.59 21.77
N ASP A 351 -2.30 -27.89 21.65
CA ASP A 351 -3.62 -28.48 21.44
C ASP A 351 -4.68 -28.03 22.47
N GLU A 352 -4.27 -27.70 23.70
CA GLU A 352 -5.19 -27.20 24.72
C GLU A 352 -5.74 -25.80 24.39
N ASN A 353 -4.92 -24.95 23.77
CA ASN A 353 -5.36 -23.63 23.30
C ASN A 353 -6.42 -23.77 22.20
N ASP A 354 -6.26 -24.75 21.31
CA ASP A 354 -7.26 -25.07 20.29
C ASP A 354 -8.60 -25.53 20.91
N ALA A 355 -8.58 -26.27 22.02
CA ALA A 355 -9.84 -26.62 22.69
C ALA A 355 -10.55 -25.38 23.29
N MET A 356 -9.78 -24.45 23.85
CA MET A 356 -10.30 -23.18 24.38
C MET A 356 -10.83 -22.26 23.27
N ASP A 357 -10.14 -22.22 22.12
CA ASP A 357 -10.62 -21.52 20.92
C ASP A 357 -11.96 -22.10 20.46
N GLY A 358 -12.13 -23.43 20.50
CA GLY A 358 -13.40 -24.10 20.24
C GLY A 358 -14.55 -23.63 21.14
N GLU A 359 -14.31 -23.48 22.45
CA GLU A 359 -15.30 -22.96 23.41
C GLU A 359 -15.75 -21.53 23.10
N LEU A 360 -14.82 -20.66 22.70
CA LEU A 360 -15.12 -19.27 22.34
C LEU A 360 -15.88 -19.20 21.00
N VAL A 361 -15.47 -20.00 20.01
CA VAL A 361 -16.16 -20.07 18.70
C VAL A 361 -17.60 -20.54 18.88
N CYS A 362 -17.86 -21.56 19.70
CA CYS A 362 -19.23 -22.06 19.93
C CYS A 362 -20.17 -20.95 20.42
N ARG A 363 -19.70 -20.11 21.34
CA ARG A 363 -20.45 -18.99 21.91
C ARG A 363 -20.76 -17.90 20.87
N VAL A 364 -19.78 -17.54 20.05
CA VAL A 364 -19.98 -16.55 18.99
C VAL A 364 -20.98 -17.06 17.94
N LEU A 365 -20.92 -18.34 17.57
CA LEU A 365 -21.88 -18.94 16.64
C LEU A 365 -23.31 -19.04 17.23
N GLN A 366 -23.45 -19.36 18.52
CA GLN A 366 -24.76 -19.32 19.20
C GLN A 366 -25.32 -17.89 19.28
N LEU A 367 -24.45 -16.91 19.53
CA LEU A 367 -24.86 -15.50 19.50
C LEU A 367 -25.31 -15.09 18.09
N MET A 368 -24.67 -15.59 17.04
CA MET A 368 -25.07 -15.32 15.65
C MET A 368 -26.52 -15.73 15.40
N ASP A 369 -26.92 -16.94 15.84
CA ASP A 369 -28.31 -17.39 15.70
C ASP A 369 -29.30 -16.46 16.45
N LEU A 370 -28.90 -15.98 17.63
CA LEU A 370 -29.68 -15.03 18.42
C LEU A 370 -29.78 -13.66 17.75
N THR A 371 -28.70 -13.13 17.18
CA THR A 371 -28.71 -11.85 16.46
C THR A 371 -29.53 -11.94 15.18
N ASP A 372 -29.39 -13.05 14.45
CA ASP A 372 -30.11 -13.28 13.19
C ASP A 372 -31.63 -13.35 13.42
N SER A 373 -32.06 -13.96 14.54
CA SER A 373 -33.48 -13.98 14.94
C SER A 373 -34.09 -12.59 15.18
N ARG A 374 -33.27 -11.60 15.51
CA ARG A 374 -33.69 -10.22 15.82
C ARG A 374 -33.55 -9.24 14.65
N LEU A 375 -33.02 -9.68 13.50
CA LEU A 375 -32.81 -8.80 12.34
C LEU A 375 -34.10 -8.12 11.85
N ALA A 376 -35.25 -8.82 11.93
CA ALA A 376 -36.55 -8.28 11.56
C ALA A 376 -37.04 -7.15 12.49
N SER A 377 -36.57 -7.10 13.74
CA SER A 377 -36.93 -6.10 14.76
C SER A 377 -35.93 -4.94 14.88
N GLY A 378 -34.91 -4.91 14.02
CA GLY A 378 -33.79 -3.97 14.08
C GLY A 378 -32.50 -4.68 14.47
N GLY A 379 -31.55 -4.76 13.53
CA GLY A 379 -30.22 -5.32 13.75
C GLY A 379 -29.23 -4.30 14.35
N CYS A 380 -28.03 -4.78 14.68
CA CYS A 380 -26.92 -3.93 15.14
C CYS A 380 -25.77 -3.99 14.15
N GLU A 381 -25.53 -2.90 13.39
CA GLU A 381 -24.46 -2.85 12.39
C GLU A 381 -23.08 -3.13 12.98
N LYS A 382 -22.80 -2.57 14.17
CA LYS A 382 -21.50 -2.75 14.85
C LYS A 382 -21.25 -4.22 15.22
N LEU A 383 -22.28 -4.91 15.72
CA LEU A 383 -22.19 -6.32 16.07
C LEU A 383 -22.02 -7.21 14.84
N GLU A 384 -22.67 -6.85 13.73
CA GLU A 384 -22.51 -7.55 12.44
C GLU A 384 -21.11 -7.37 11.85
N LEU A 385 -20.55 -6.16 11.91
CA LEU A 385 -19.17 -5.92 11.51
C LEU A 385 -18.18 -6.70 12.39
N ALA A 386 -18.44 -6.82 13.69
CA ALA A 386 -17.66 -7.66 14.59
C ALA A 386 -17.75 -9.14 14.20
N MET A 387 -18.94 -9.63 13.86
CA MET A 387 -19.15 -10.99 13.38
C MET A 387 -18.38 -11.28 12.09
N MET A 388 -18.35 -10.33 11.14
CA MET A 388 -17.55 -10.46 9.92
C MET A 388 -16.04 -10.49 10.22
N SER A 389 -15.57 -9.64 11.14
CA SER A 389 -14.18 -9.67 11.59
C SER A 389 -13.83 -10.99 12.28
N PHE A 390 -14.73 -11.53 13.10
CA PHE A 390 -14.55 -12.84 13.71
C PHE A 390 -14.39 -13.94 12.66
N PHE A 391 -15.27 -14.00 11.65
CA PHE A 391 -15.15 -15.00 10.58
C PHE A 391 -13.87 -14.86 9.76
N GLU A 392 -13.39 -13.63 9.53
CA GLU A 392 -12.11 -13.39 8.86
C GLU A 392 -10.94 -14.02 9.63
N HIS A 393 -10.87 -13.79 10.95
CA HIS A 393 -9.85 -14.38 11.83
C HIS A 393 -9.99 -15.89 11.95
N PHE A 394 -11.20 -16.39 12.18
CA PHE A 394 -11.47 -17.82 12.30
C PHE A 394 -11.10 -18.55 11.02
N ARG A 395 -11.49 -18.02 9.85
CA ARG A 395 -11.12 -18.58 8.55
C ARG A 395 -9.61 -18.63 8.39
N LYS A 396 -8.90 -17.52 8.63
CA LYS A 396 -7.44 -17.44 8.46
C LYS A 396 -6.69 -18.50 9.27
N ILE A 397 -7.23 -18.91 10.41
CA ILE A 397 -6.57 -19.83 11.35
C ILE A 397 -7.04 -21.29 11.20
N TYR A 398 -8.34 -21.51 11.03
CA TYR A 398 -8.97 -22.84 11.13
C TYR A 398 -9.65 -23.33 9.84
N VAL A 399 -9.66 -22.54 8.77
CA VAL A 399 -10.22 -22.93 7.46
C VAL A 399 -9.17 -22.77 6.34
N GLY A 400 -8.87 -23.84 5.60
CA GLY A 400 -7.92 -23.81 4.48
C GLY A 400 -6.85 -24.90 4.48
N GLU A 401 -5.95 -24.86 3.49
CA GLU A 401 -5.03 -25.97 3.16
C GLU A 401 -3.94 -26.22 4.21
N GLN A 402 -3.57 -25.21 4.99
CA GLN A 402 -2.51 -25.28 5.99
C GLN A 402 -3.03 -25.66 7.40
N VAL A 403 -4.34 -25.93 7.55
CA VAL A 403 -4.94 -26.25 8.83
C VAL A 403 -4.66 -27.70 9.20
N GLN A 404 -4.20 -27.93 10.42
CA GLN A 404 -4.04 -29.28 10.96
C GLN A 404 -5.41 -29.94 11.08
N LYS A 405 -5.65 -31.00 10.28
CA LYS A 405 -6.92 -31.73 10.18
C LYS A 405 -7.43 -32.35 11.52
N ASN A 406 -6.59 -32.36 12.56
CA ASN A 406 -6.88 -32.94 13.88
C ASN A 406 -6.96 -31.90 15.02
N SER A 407 -7.20 -30.62 14.72
CA SER A 407 -7.32 -29.59 15.77
C SER A 407 -8.48 -29.90 16.73
N LYS A 408 -8.24 -29.74 18.03
CA LYS A 408 -9.26 -29.94 19.08
C LYS A 408 -10.44 -28.95 18.98
N VAL A 409 -10.31 -27.86 18.21
CA VAL A 409 -11.42 -26.94 17.90
C VAL A 409 -12.61 -27.69 17.29
N TYR A 410 -12.38 -28.49 16.25
CA TYR A 410 -13.45 -29.21 15.55
C TYR A 410 -14.11 -30.27 16.43
N ARG A 411 -13.37 -30.88 17.36
CA ARG A 411 -13.96 -31.77 18.36
C ARG A 411 -14.98 -31.02 19.22
N ARG A 412 -14.64 -29.81 19.66
CA ARG A 412 -15.55 -29.04 20.51
C ARG A 412 -16.77 -28.53 19.74
N LEU A 413 -16.57 -28.08 18.51
CA LEU A 413 -17.67 -27.69 17.61
C LEU A 413 -18.63 -28.85 17.32
N SER A 414 -18.10 -30.07 17.17
CA SER A 414 -18.89 -31.29 17.03
C SER A 414 -19.73 -31.58 18.29
N GLU A 415 -19.13 -31.50 19.48
CA GLU A 415 -19.81 -31.77 20.75
C GLU A 415 -20.92 -30.78 21.08
N VAL A 416 -20.71 -29.48 20.81
CA VAL A 416 -21.63 -28.41 21.23
C VAL A 416 -22.64 -28.03 20.15
N LEU A 417 -22.20 -27.97 18.89
CA LEU A 417 -23.00 -27.48 17.77
C LEU A 417 -23.32 -28.57 16.73
N GLY A 418 -22.78 -29.78 16.89
CA GLY A 418 -22.94 -30.85 15.90
C GLY A 418 -22.15 -30.62 14.60
N LEU A 419 -21.20 -29.67 14.60
CA LEU A 419 -20.35 -29.36 13.43
C LEU A 419 -19.13 -30.28 13.41
N ASN A 420 -19.26 -31.38 12.69
CA ASN A 420 -18.30 -32.48 12.65
C ASN A 420 -17.16 -32.27 11.66
N ASP A 421 -17.38 -31.48 10.62
CA ASP A 421 -16.39 -31.25 9.57
C ASP A 421 -16.32 -29.80 9.10
N GLU A 422 -15.26 -29.50 8.33
CA GLU A 422 -15.04 -28.19 7.73
C GLU A 422 -16.17 -27.80 6.76
N SER A 423 -16.86 -28.75 6.12
CA SER A 423 -17.93 -28.46 5.16
C SER A 423 -19.15 -27.86 5.85
N GLN A 424 -19.51 -28.38 7.02
CA GLN A 424 -20.60 -27.86 7.84
C GLN A 424 -20.26 -26.46 8.37
N VAL A 425 -19.01 -26.23 8.77
CA VAL A 425 -18.55 -24.88 9.17
C VAL A 425 -18.61 -23.90 7.99
N LEU A 426 -18.22 -24.32 6.79
CA LEU A 426 -18.37 -23.51 5.58
C LEU A 426 -19.84 -23.21 5.25
N SER A 427 -20.76 -24.16 5.47
CA SER A 427 -22.21 -23.94 5.33
C SER A 427 -22.71 -22.86 6.29
N VAL A 428 -22.26 -22.85 7.55
CA VAL A 428 -22.59 -21.79 8.53
C VAL A 428 -22.10 -20.41 8.02
N ILE A 429 -20.86 -20.33 7.54
CA ILE A 429 -20.30 -19.07 7.01
C ILE A 429 -21.09 -18.60 5.77
N MET A 430 -21.40 -19.51 4.84
CA MET A 430 -22.18 -19.19 3.64
C MET A 430 -23.60 -18.74 3.96
N ARG A 431 -24.25 -19.37 4.95
CA ARG A 431 -25.56 -18.94 5.43
C ARG A 431 -25.53 -17.53 6.02
N LYS A 432 -24.48 -17.20 6.78
CA LYS A 432 -24.31 -15.85 7.30
C LYS A 432 -24.06 -14.82 6.19
N ILE A 433 -23.25 -15.17 5.19
CA ILE A 433 -23.04 -14.34 3.99
C ILE A 433 -24.40 -14.04 3.32
N ILE A 434 -25.20 -15.07 3.06
CA ILE A 434 -26.52 -14.92 2.42
C ILE A 434 -27.44 -14.06 3.27
N THR A 435 -27.49 -14.29 4.59
CA THR A 435 -28.29 -13.51 5.53
C THR A 435 -27.89 -12.04 5.47
N ASN A 436 -26.59 -11.74 5.46
CA ASN A 436 -26.13 -10.37 5.39
C ASN A 436 -26.48 -9.68 4.07
N LEU A 437 -26.33 -10.39 2.94
CA LEU A 437 -26.71 -9.85 1.64
C LEU A 437 -28.23 -9.64 1.48
N LYS A 438 -29.05 -10.39 2.23
CA LYS A 438 -30.53 -10.26 2.25
C LYS A 438 -31.00 -9.08 3.10
N TYR A 439 -30.51 -8.95 4.33
CA TYR A 439 -31.05 -7.99 5.30
C TYR A 439 -30.29 -6.66 5.36
N TRP A 440 -28.99 -6.64 5.02
CA TRP A 440 -28.14 -5.45 5.15
C TRP A 440 -27.88 -4.74 3.81
N GLY A 441 -28.82 -4.83 2.87
CA GLY A 441 -28.67 -4.23 1.53
C GLY A 441 -28.44 -2.70 1.52
N GLY A 442 -28.80 -2.00 2.60
CA GLY A 442 -28.59 -0.55 2.75
C GLY A 442 -27.24 -0.14 3.39
N SER A 443 -26.45 -1.08 3.94
CA SER A 443 -25.15 -0.76 4.57
C SER A 443 -23.98 -1.20 3.69
N GLU A 444 -23.38 -0.25 2.96
CA GLU A 444 -22.24 -0.52 2.05
C GLU A 444 -21.07 -1.20 2.80
N GLN A 445 -20.83 -0.82 4.06
CA GLN A 445 -19.74 -1.35 4.87
C GLN A 445 -19.91 -2.85 5.15
N ILE A 446 -21.11 -3.27 5.58
CA ILE A 446 -21.42 -4.68 5.86
C ILE A 446 -21.35 -5.50 4.58
N ILE A 447 -21.94 -5.00 3.49
CA ILE A 447 -21.90 -5.70 2.19
C ILE A 447 -20.45 -5.84 1.70
N ALA A 448 -19.63 -4.79 1.80
CA ALA A 448 -18.24 -4.85 1.36
C ALA A 448 -17.42 -5.86 2.17
N LYS A 449 -17.55 -5.89 3.51
CA LYS A 449 -16.88 -6.87 4.37
C LYS A 449 -17.37 -8.29 4.14
N THR A 450 -18.68 -8.48 3.98
CA THR A 450 -19.32 -9.77 3.69
C THR A 450 -18.83 -10.35 2.34
N LEU A 451 -18.79 -9.51 1.29
CA LEU A 451 -18.28 -9.92 -0.02
C LEU A 451 -16.77 -10.09 -0.04
N GLY A 452 -16.03 -9.38 0.82
CA GLY A 452 -14.61 -9.62 1.07
C GLY A 452 -14.37 -11.05 1.56
N LEU A 453 -15.11 -11.48 2.59
CA LEU A 453 -15.06 -12.85 3.10
C LEU A 453 -15.40 -13.89 2.02
N LEU A 454 -16.46 -13.65 1.23
CA LEU A 454 -16.83 -14.53 0.12
C LEU A 454 -15.74 -14.58 -0.98
N SER A 455 -15.12 -13.45 -1.29
CA SER A 455 -14.01 -13.38 -2.26
C SER A 455 -12.80 -14.19 -1.76
N ASP A 456 -12.47 -14.10 -0.48
CA ASP A 456 -11.36 -14.85 0.11
C ASP A 456 -11.62 -16.35 0.11
N LEU A 457 -12.86 -16.77 0.45
CA LEU A 457 -13.30 -18.15 0.43
C LEU A 457 -13.31 -18.75 -0.99
N SER A 458 -13.81 -18.00 -1.98
CA SER A 458 -13.84 -18.42 -3.39
C SER A 458 -12.47 -18.40 -4.08
N GLY A 459 -11.47 -17.71 -3.52
CA GLY A 459 -10.11 -17.65 -4.05
C GLY A 459 -9.24 -18.87 -3.74
N GLY A 460 -9.56 -19.66 -2.71
CA GLY A 460 -8.79 -20.83 -2.27
C GLY A 460 -9.19 -22.12 -2.99
N TYR A 461 -8.21 -22.85 -3.55
CA TYR A 461 -8.48 -24.03 -4.39
C TYR A 461 -9.20 -25.19 -3.67
N SER A 462 -8.78 -25.57 -2.46
CA SER A 462 -9.48 -26.60 -1.68
C SER A 462 -10.85 -26.14 -1.17
N CYS A 463 -10.94 -24.89 -0.70
CA CYS A 463 -12.15 -24.31 -0.12
C CYS A 463 -13.26 -24.20 -1.18
N VAL A 464 -12.95 -23.69 -2.38
CA VAL A 464 -13.92 -23.52 -3.45
C VAL A 464 -14.57 -24.85 -3.88
N ARG A 465 -13.82 -25.94 -3.90
CA ARG A 465 -14.34 -27.29 -4.23
C ARG A 465 -15.32 -27.84 -3.19
N LYS A 466 -15.16 -27.45 -1.91
CA LYS A 466 -16.12 -27.80 -0.85
C LYS A 466 -17.34 -26.90 -0.91
N LEU A 467 -17.12 -25.59 -1.09
CA LEU A 467 -18.18 -24.59 -1.16
C LEU A 467 -19.21 -24.90 -2.24
N VAL A 468 -18.78 -25.30 -3.43
CA VAL A 468 -19.72 -25.55 -4.54
C VAL A 468 -20.65 -26.74 -4.26
N LYS A 469 -20.28 -27.66 -3.37
CA LYS A 469 -21.16 -28.77 -2.97
C LYS A 469 -22.25 -28.38 -1.96
N LEU A 470 -22.20 -27.16 -1.42
CA LEU A 470 -23.14 -26.68 -0.42
C LEU A 470 -24.40 -26.13 -1.09
N ASP A 471 -25.57 -26.43 -0.50
CA ASP A 471 -26.87 -25.92 -0.94
C ASP A 471 -26.90 -24.39 -0.91
N GLU A 472 -26.27 -23.77 0.09
CA GLU A 472 -26.16 -22.31 0.18
C GLU A 472 -25.47 -21.70 -1.04
N THR A 473 -24.40 -22.32 -1.55
CA THR A 473 -23.69 -21.86 -2.75
C THR A 473 -24.54 -22.03 -3.99
N GLN A 474 -25.24 -23.17 -4.13
CA GLN A 474 -26.13 -23.41 -5.25
C GLN A 474 -27.30 -22.41 -5.28
N LEU A 475 -27.82 -22.04 -4.11
CA LEU A 475 -28.82 -20.97 -3.99
C LEU A 475 -28.28 -19.64 -4.50
N MET A 476 -27.05 -19.25 -4.14
CA MET A 476 -26.46 -18.00 -4.65
C MET A 476 -26.21 -18.04 -6.16
N LEU A 477 -25.81 -19.18 -6.72
CA LEU A 477 -25.60 -19.32 -8.16
C LEU A 477 -26.91 -19.24 -8.95
N THR A 478 -28.03 -19.70 -8.38
CA THR A 478 -29.34 -19.71 -9.04
C THR A 478 -30.18 -18.46 -8.79
N HIS A 479 -30.01 -17.80 -7.63
CA HIS A 479 -30.86 -16.69 -7.18
C HIS A 479 -30.04 -15.42 -6.86
N HIS A 480 -29.38 -14.87 -7.87
CA HIS A 480 -28.51 -13.68 -7.74
C HIS A 480 -29.17 -12.41 -8.33
N THR A 481 -30.43 -12.14 -7.95
CA THR A 481 -31.21 -10.98 -8.41
C THR A 481 -31.53 -10.01 -7.28
N ALA A 482 -32.04 -8.82 -7.61
CA ALA A 482 -32.47 -7.82 -6.62
C ALA A 482 -33.61 -8.28 -5.70
N GLU A 483 -34.38 -9.29 -6.12
CA GLU A 483 -35.42 -9.93 -5.30
C GLU A 483 -34.81 -10.68 -4.11
N HIS A 484 -33.63 -11.26 -4.31
CA HIS A 484 -32.94 -12.06 -3.28
C HIS A 484 -31.87 -11.26 -2.56
N PHE A 485 -31.21 -10.33 -3.25
CA PHE A 485 -30.15 -9.48 -2.71
C PHE A 485 -30.47 -8.01 -3.04
N PRO A 486 -31.10 -7.27 -2.12
CA PRO A 486 -31.62 -5.92 -2.38
C PRO A 486 -30.59 -4.92 -2.92
N PHE A 487 -29.31 -5.06 -2.56
CA PHE A 487 -28.24 -4.19 -3.04
C PHE A 487 -27.96 -4.31 -4.56
N LEU A 488 -28.51 -5.33 -5.23
CA LEU A 488 -28.49 -5.49 -6.68
C LEU A 488 -29.59 -4.67 -7.39
N GLY A 489 -30.49 -4.04 -6.63
CA GLY A 489 -31.54 -3.18 -7.16
C GLY A 489 -31.04 -1.85 -7.74
N ILE A 490 -31.94 -1.16 -8.45
CA ILE A 490 -31.72 0.19 -9.01
C ILE A 490 -32.39 1.30 -8.17
N SER A 491 -33.48 0.95 -7.48
CA SER A 491 -34.27 1.84 -6.63
C SER A 491 -33.64 1.96 -5.25
N GLY A 492 -33.45 3.19 -4.75
CA GLY A 492 -32.87 3.43 -3.42
C GLY A 492 -31.35 3.21 -3.29
N VAL A 493 -30.70 2.59 -4.28
CA VAL A 493 -29.25 2.32 -4.29
C VAL A 493 -28.49 3.43 -5.01
N GLY A 494 -27.46 3.98 -4.35
CA GLY A 494 -26.54 4.96 -4.90
C GLY A 494 -25.59 4.35 -5.94
N THR A 495 -25.12 5.14 -6.91
CA THR A 495 -24.15 4.65 -7.92
C THR A 495 -22.80 4.24 -7.31
N SER A 496 -22.47 4.72 -6.11
CA SER A 496 -21.28 4.28 -5.36
C SER A 496 -21.44 2.87 -4.79
N GLU A 497 -22.60 2.55 -4.22
CA GLU A 497 -22.92 1.26 -3.58
C GLU A 497 -22.89 0.10 -4.59
N MET A 498 -23.16 0.38 -5.87
CA MET A 498 -23.07 -0.59 -6.97
C MET A 498 -21.66 -1.16 -7.20
N ARG A 499 -20.61 -0.63 -6.54
CA ARG A 499 -19.24 -1.19 -6.62
C ARG A 499 -19.16 -2.62 -6.08
N CYS A 500 -19.95 -2.94 -5.05
CA CYS A 500 -20.01 -4.26 -4.41
C CYS A 500 -20.43 -5.37 -5.39
N ARG A 501 -21.22 -5.04 -6.42
CA ARG A 501 -21.65 -5.97 -7.45
C ARG A 501 -20.48 -6.66 -8.16
N THR A 502 -19.41 -5.93 -8.48
CA THR A 502 -18.21 -6.53 -9.10
C THR A 502 -17.59 -7.59 -8.19
N MET A 503 -17.56 -7.38 -6.87
CA MET A 503 -17.01 -8.37 -5.92
C MET A 503 -17.88 -9.62 -5.86
N LEU A 504 -19.21 -9.46 -5.79
CA LEU A 504 -20.15 -10.58 -5.83
C LEU A 504 -19.94 -11.42 -7.09
N TYR A 505 -20.02 -10.81 -8.28
CA TYR A 505 -19.94 -11.55 -9.53
C TYR A 505 -18.55 -12.13 -9.82
N THR A 506 -17.48 -11.53 -9.28
CA THR A 506 -16.16 -12.19 -9.29
C THR A 506 -16.17 -13.47 -8.45
N ALA A 507 -16.75 -13.44 -7.25
CA ALA A 507 -16.82 -14.63 -6.39
C ALA A 507 -17.75 -15.71 -6.97
N LEU A 508 -18.95 -15.33 -7.45
CA LEU A 508 -19.88 -16.23 -8.12
C LEU A 508 -19.27 -16.84 -9.38
N GLY A 509 -18.55 -16.05 -10.19
CA GLY A 509 -17.85 -16.55 -11.36
C GLY A 509 -16.80 -17.61 -10.99
N ARG A 510 -16.01 -17.39 -9.93
CA ARG A 510 -15.04 -18.40 -9.44
C ARG A 510 -15.71 -19.68 -8.96
N LEU A 511 -16.84 -19.57 -8.25
CA LEU A 511 -17.62 -20.71 -7.78
C LEU A 511 -18.22 -21.50 -8.94
N LEU A 512 -18.83 -20.80 -9.90
CA LEU A 512 -19.40 -21.40 -11.11
C LEU A 512 -18.35 -22.21 -11.88
N MET A 513 -17.15 -21.64 -12.09
CA MET A 513 -16.08 -22.25 -12.87
C MET A 513 -15.60 -23.62 -12.36
N VAL A 514 -15.79 -23.94 -11.08
CA VAL A 514 -15.34 -25.22 -10.52
C VAL A 514 -16.04 -26.41 -11.18
N GLU A 515 -17.33 -26.25 -11.49
CA GLU A 515 -18.17 -27.30 -12.08
C GLU A 515 -18.66 -26.96 -13.50
N LEU A 516 -18.36 -25.76 -14.01
CA LEU A 516 -18.85 -25.33 -15.32
C LEU A 516 -18.29 -26.16 -16.47
N GLY A 517 -16.98 -26.42 -16.50
CA GLY A 517 -16.35 -27.19 -17.58
C GLY A 517 -16.73 -26.67 -18.98
N GLU A 518 -17.37 -27.53 -19.78
CA GLU A 518 -17.91 -27.25 -21.12
C GLU A 518 -19.46 -27.19 -21.13
N ASP A 519 -20.10 -27.12 -19.96
CA ASP A 519 -21.57 -27.11 -19.81
C ASP A 519 -22.18 -25.74 -20.17
N GLU A 520 -22.54 -25.58 -21.43
CA GLU A 520 -23.19 -24.36 -21.96
C GLU A 520 -24.59 -24.14 -21.37
N GLU A 521 -25.35 -25.20 -21.07
CA GLU A 521 -26.70 -25.07 -20.51
C GLU A 521 -26.65 -24.42 -19.12
N ARG A 522 -25.71 -24.89 -18.28
CA ARG A 522 -25.47 -24.30 -16.95
C ARG A 522 -24.98 -22.87 -17.03
N PHE A 523 -24.12 -22.55 -18.01
CA PHE A 523 -23.71 -21.18 -18.29
C PHE A 523 -24.92 -20.30 -18.63
N HIS A 524 -25.76 -20.73 -19.57
CA HIS A 524 -26.93 -19.95 -19.99
C HIS A 524 -27.94 -19.78 -18.85
N ALA A 525 -28.21 -20.83 -18.07
CA ALA A 525 -29.08 -20.78 -16.90
C ALA A 525 -28.60 -19.73 -15.88
N PHE A 526 -27.29 -19.70 -15.60
CA PHE A 526 -26.69 -18.67 -14.74
C PHE A 526 -26.82 -17.26 -15.35
N MET A 527 -26.62 -17.11 -16.66
CA MET A 527 -26.66 -15.81 -17.34
C MET A 527 -28.08 -15.26 -17.55
N MET A 528 -29.14 -16.07 -17.39
CA MET A 528 -30.54 -15.67 -17.66
C MET A 528 -30.95 -14.33 -17.04
N PRO A 529 -30.68 -14.01 -15.76
CA PRO A 529 -31.06 -12.73 -15.18
C PRO A 529 -30.32 -11.53 -15.81
N ILE A 530 -29.06 -11.73 -16.19
CA ILE A 530 -28.24 -10.72 -16.87
C ILE A 530 -28.74 -10.51 -18.30
N THR A 531 -29.08 -11.59 -19.00
CA THR A 531 -29.71 -11.56 -20.33
C THR A 531 -31.02 -10.75 -20.27
N ALA A 532 -31.91 -11.04 -19.32
CA ALA A 532 -33.17 -10.31 -19.19
C ALA A 532 -32.96 -8.79 -18.96
N ALA A 533 -31.95 -8.42 -18.16
CA ALA A 533 -31.60 -7.02 -17.94
C ALA A 533 -30.99 -6.35 -19.18
N MET A 534 -30.16 -7.07 -19.96
CA MET A 534 -29.67 -6.58 -21.26
C MET A 534 -30.81 -6.39 -22.28
N GLU A 535 -31.71 -7.36 -22.41
CA GLU A 535 -32.87 -7.28 -23.30
C GLU A 535 -33.83 -6.16 -22.89
N SER A 536 -33.99 -5.88 -21.59
CA SER A 536 -34.75 -4.72 -21.12
C SER A 536 -34.14 -3.40 -21.61
N ILE A 537 -32.81 -3.24 -21.58
CA ILE A 537 -32.13 -2.07 -22.15
C ILE A 537 -32.32 -2.02 -23.67
N ILE A 538 -32.25 -3.16 -24.37
CA ILE A 538 -32.49 -3.22 -25.82
C ILE A 538 -33.92 -2.78 -26.17
N GLY A 539 -34.92 -3.21 -25.40
CA GLY A 539 -36.31 -2.76 -25.55
C GLY A 539 -36.46 -1.24 -25.38
N LEU A 540 -35.66 -0.64 -24.49
CA LEU A 540 -35.56 0.82 -24.30
C LEU A 540 -34.78 1.52 -25.43
N LEU A 541 -33.95 0.79 -26.18
CA LEU A 541 -33.15 1.23 -27.33
C LEU A 541 -33.91 1.17 -28.69
N GLY A 542 -35.26 1.11 -28.66
CA GLY A 542 -36.12 1.30 -29.84
C GLY A 542 -35.88 2.62 -30.59
N PRO A 543 -36.67 2.95 -31.65
CA PRO A 543 -36.26 3.87 -32.72
C PRO A 543 -35.71 5.24 -32.23
N PRO A 544 -34.79 5.85 -33.01
CA PRO A 544 -33.85 6.91 -32.61
C PRO A 544 -34.43 8.23 -32.08
N GLU A 545 -35.75 8.34 -31.95
CA GLU A 545 -36.47 9.52 -31.47
C GLU A 545 -37.04 9.36 -30.05
N SER A 546 -36.79 8.24 -29.37
CA SER A 546 -37.32 8.01 -28.03
C SER A 546 -36.44 8.64 -26.93
N PRO A 547 -36.93 9.65 -26.16
CA PRO A 547 -36.21 10.22 -25.01
C PRO A 547 -36.08 9.25 -23.81
N LEU A 548 -36.58 8.02 -23.92
CA LEU A 548 -36.61 7.00 -22.85
C LEU A 548 -35.22 6.48 -22.44
N PHE A 549 -34.21 6.54 -23.33
CA PHE A 549 -32.84 6.14 -23.00
C PHE A 549 -32.16 7.12 -22.04
N ALA A 550 -32.62 8.36 -21.90
CA ALA A 550 -32.06 9.31 -20.91
C ALA A 550 -32.61 9.11 -19.48
N SER A 551 -33.40 8.06 -19.24
CA SER A 551 -33.91 7.78 -17.89
C SER A 551 -32.79 7.34 -16.93
N GLU A 552 -32.85 7.82 -15.69
CA GLU A 552 -31.92 7.44 -14.64
C GLU A 552 -31.89 5.93 -14.39
N ASP A 553 -33.01 5.24 -14.61
CA ASP A 553 -33.15 3.79 -14.43
C ASP A 553 -32.38 2.99 -15.49
N ALA A 554 -32.46 3.39 -16.77
CA ALA A 554 -31.68 2.77 -17.84
C ALA A 554 -30.17 2.95 -17.57
N LYS A 555 -29.78 4.16 -17.14
CA LYS A 555 -28.39 4.47 -16.77
C LYS A 555 -27.90 3.59 -15.62
N LYS A 556 -28.66 3.50 -14.53
CA LYS A 556 -28.34 2.66 -13.36
C LYS A 556 -28.29 1.17 -13.71
N THR A 557 -29.20 0.69 -14.55
CA THR A 557 -29.20 -0.70 -15.03
C THR A 557 -27.93 -1.00 -15.82
N LEU A 558 -27.51 -0.11 -16.73
CA LEU A 558 -26.27 -0.29 -17.49
C LEU A 558 -25.02 -0.23 -16.59
N ILE A 559 -25.00 0.66 -15.58
CA ILE A 559 -23.93 0.70 -14.57
C ILE A 559 -23.83 -0.65 -13.85
N GLY A 560 -24.96 -1.19 -13.39
CA GLY A 560 -25.04 -2.50 -12.74
C GLY A 560 -24.49 -3.61 -13.63
N LEU A 561 -25.02 -3.73 -14.85
CA LEU A 561 -24.58 -4.74 -15.83
C LEU A 561 -23.08 -4.67 -16.13
N ALA A 562 -22.54 -3.47 -16.33
CA ALA A 562 -21.11 -3.29 -16.56
C ALA A 562 -20.26 -3.74 -15.36
N ARG A 563 -20.76 -3.61 -14.12
CA ARG A 563 -20.09 -4.08 -12.91
C ARG A 563 -20.17 -5.59 -12.74
N ASP A 564 -21.32 -6.18 -13.05
CA ASP A 564 -21.58 -7.61 -12.98
C ASP A 564 -20.71 -8.36 -13.98
N LEU A 565 -20.80 -7.96 -15.25
CA LEU A 565 -20.02 -8.54 -16.35
C LEU A 565 -18.52 -8.36 -16.14
N ARG A 566 -18.09 -7.24 -15.56
CA ARG A 566 -16.66 -7.05 -15.24
C ARG A 566 -16.21 -8.08 -14.19
N GLY A 567 -17.06 -8.37 -13.21
CA GLY A 567 -16.78 -9.37 -12.19
C GLY A 567 -16.63 -10.77 -12.78
N LEU A 568 -17.57 -11.16 -13.65
CA LEU A 568 -17.54 -12.44 -14.37
C LEU A 568 -16.36 -12.54 -15.33
N ALA A 569 -16.14 -11.50 -16.14
CA ALA A 569 -14.99 -11.43 -17.04
C ALA A 569 -13.68 -11.58 -16.26
N PHE A 570 -13.54 -10.99 -15.07
CA PHE A 570 -12.34 -11.20 -14.25
C PHE A 570 -12.19 -12.66 -13.78
N ALA A 571 -13.30 -13.32 -13.41
CA ALA A 571 -13.29 -14.69 -12.92
C ALA A 571 -12.95 -15.69 -14.03
N PHE A 572 -13.55 -15.55 -15.21
CA PHE A 572 -13.38 -16.43 -16.38
C PHE A 572 -11.97 -16.33 -16.98
N ASN A 573 -11.07 -17.10 -16.37
CA ASN A 573 -9.64 -17.07 -16.63
C ASN A 573 -9.14 -18.24 -17.50
N THR A 574 -10.04 -19.11 -17.98
CA THR A 574 -9.72 -20.21 -18.91
C THR A 574 -10.23 -19.89 -20.32
N LYS A 575 -9.65 -20.52 -21.36
CA LYS A 575 -10.10 -20.36 -22.76
C LYS A 575 -11.60 -20.65 -22.89
N THR A 576 -12.05 -21.82 -22.43
CA THR A 576 -13.44 -22.28 -22.58
C THR A 576 -14.46 -21.32 -21.97
N THR A 577 -14.28 -20.95 -20.70
CA THR A 577 -15.24 -20.09 -19.99
C THR A 577 -15.23 -18.66 -20.52
N TYR A 578 -14.07 -18.17 -20.97
CA TYR A 578 -13.99 -16.88 -21.66
C TYR A 578 -14.69 -16.92 -23.03
N MET A 579 -14.60 -18.03 -23.79
CA MET A 579 -15.31 -18.18 -25.06
C MET A 579 -16.83 -18.17 -24.86
N MET A 580 -17.36 -18.91 -23.87
CA MET A 580 -18.80 -18.86 -23.54
C MET A 580 -19.27 -17.42 -23.26
N LEU A 581 -18.50 -16.63 -22.50
CA LEU A 581 -18.81 -15.22 -22.26
C LEU A 581 -18.68 -14.36 -23.52
N PHE A 582 -17.66 -14.60 -24.33
CA PHE A 582 -17.44 -13.85 -25.57
C PHE A 582 -18.56 -14.09 -26.58
N ASP A 583 -18.96 -15.34 -26.76
CA ASP A 583 -20.04 -15.74 -27.67
C ASP A 583 -21.41 -15.23 -27.17
N TRP A 584 -21.60 -15.10 -25.85
CA TRP A 584 -22.79 -14.48 -25.27
C TRP A 584 -22.83 -12.96 -25.47
N ILE A 585 -21.71 -12.25 -25.28
CA ILE A 585 -21.68 -10.76 -25.35
C ILE A 585 -21.62 -10.22 -26.78
N TYR A 586 -20.95 -10.94 -27.68
CA TYR A 586 -20.75 -10.53 -29.07
C TYR A 586 -21.82 -11.15 -29.98
N PRO A 587 -22.37 -10.43 -30.97
CA PRO A 587 -22.15 -9.01 -31.29
C PRO A 587 -23.17 -8.05 -30.65
N VAL A 588 -24.29 -8.58 -30.13
CA VAL A 588 -25.48 -7.77 -29.80
C VAL A 588 -25.24 -6.87 -28.60
N TYR A 589 -24.79 -7.44 -27.47
CA TYR A 589 -24.65 -6.70 -26.22
C TYR A 589 -23.44 -5.75 -26.22
N MET A 590 -22.42 -6.00 -27.04
CA MET A 590 -21.33 -5.04 -27.29
C MET A 590 -21.84 -3.71 -27.85
N LYS A 591 -22.84 -3.73 -28.74
CA LYS A 591 -23.44 -2.50 -29.29
C LYS A 591 -24.17 -1.69 -28.24
N VAL A 592 -24.78 -2.34 -27.25
CA VAL A 592 -25.43 -1.68 -26.10
C VAL A 592 -24.40 -0.89 -25.28
N LEU A 593 -23.23 -1.49 -25.02
CA LEU A 593 -22.13 -0.81 -24.30
C LEU A 593 -21.61 0.41 -25.06
N ILE A 594 -21.40 0.28 -26.37
CA ILE A 594 -20.97 1.39 -27.25
C ILE A 594 -21.99 2.52 -27.20
N ARG A 595 -23.28 2.19 -27.38
CA ARG A 595 -24.36 3.20 -27.38
C ARG A 595 -24.48 3.91 -26.03
N GLY A 596 -24.32 3.18 -24.93
CA GLY A 596 -24.30 3.79 -23.60
C GLY A 596 -23.15 4.79 -23.42
N ILE A 597 -21.94 4.44 -23.88
CA ILE A 597 -20.80 5.36 -23.87
C ILE A 597 -21.06 6.61 -24.71
N GLU A 598 -21.68 6.48 -25.90
CA GLU A 598 -21.96 7.62 -26.77
C GLU A 598 -22.93 8.63 -26.15
N VAL A 599 -23.92 8.14 -25.40
CA VAL A 599 -24.95 9.00 -24.80
C VAL A 599 -24.49 9.62 -23.49
N TRP A 600 -23.88 8.83 -22.61
CA TRP A 600 -23.47 9.27 -21.26
C TRP A 600 -21.96 9.50 -21.12
N PHE A 601 -21.28 9.89 -22.20
CA PHE A 601 -19.83 10.12 -22.22
C PHE A 601 -19.36 11.12 -21.14
N ALA A 602 -20.22 12.08 -20.76
CA ALA A 602 -19.95 13.08 -19.74
C ALA A 602 -20.09 12.58 -18.28
N GLU A 603 -20.56 11.35 -18.07
CA GLU A 603 -20.91 10.80 -16.75
C GLU A 603 -19.92 9.70 -16.31
N PRO A 604 -18.89 10.00 -15.48
CA PRO A 604 -17.89 9.02 -15.06
C PRO A 604 -18.44 7.82 -14.30
N ALA A 605 -19.60 7.99 -13.66
CA ALA A 605 -20.30 6.92 -12.94
C ALA A 605 -20.66 5.74 -13.86
N LEU A 606 -20.90 6.01 -15.15
CA LEU A 606 -21.21 5.00 -16.17
C LEU A 606 -20.01 4.66 -17.03
N THR A 607 -19.30 5.66 -17.55
CA THR A 607 -18.17 5.42 -18.47
C THR A 607 -17.04 4.65 -17.79
N THR A 608 -16.76 4.90 -16.50
CA THR A 608 -15.72 4.16 -15.77
C THR A 608 -16.00 2.65 -15.70
N PRO A 609 -17.18 2.17 -15.23
CA PRO A 609 -17.51 0.74 -15.25
C PRO A 609 -17.41 0.11 -16.63
N VAL A 610 -17.96 0.75 -17.68
CA VAL A 610 -17.97 0.18 -19.04
C VAL A 610 -16.55 0.08 -19.58
N LEU A 611 -15.75 1.16 -19.51
CA LEU A 611 -14.35 1.13 -19.97
C LEU A 611 -13.50 0.14 -19.18
N LYS A 612 -13.79 -0.07 -17.88
CA LYS A 612 -13.12 -1.11 -17.08
C LYS A 612 -13.53 -2.52 -17.47
N LEU A 613 -14.78 -2.75 -17.85
CA LEU A 613 -15.23 -4.01 -18.43
C LEU A 613 -14.49 -4.27 -19.76
N THR A 614 -14.45 -3.27 -20.65
CA THR A 614 -13.73 -3.35 -21.92
C THR A 614 -12.24 -3.66 -21.73
N ALA A 615 -11.59 -3.01 -20.76
CA ALA A 615 -10.19 -3.29 -20.42
C ALA A 615 -9.99 -4.71 -19.91
N GLU A 616 -10.93 -5.24 -19.12
CA GLU A 616 -10.90 -6.63 -18.66
C GLU A 616 -11.04 -7.60 -19.83
N LEU A 617 -12.01 -7.40 -20.73
CA LEU A 617 -12.19 -8.24 -21.93
C LEU A 617 -10.95 -8.27 -22.84
N ALA A 618 -10.21 -7.15 -22.94
CA ALA A 618 -8.97 -7.07 -23.68
C ALA A 618 -7.77 -7.79 -23.00
N GLN A 619 -7.86 -8.10 -21.71
CA GLN A 619 -6.72 -8.60 -20.95
C GLN A 619 -6.52 -10.12 -21.14
N ASN A 620 -5.37 -10.51 -21.71
CA ASN A 620 -4.99 -11.92 -21.87
C ASN A 620 -4.35 -12.52 -20.59
N ARG A 621 -5.13 -12.66 -19.52
CA ARG A 621 -4.66 -13.31 -18.28
C ARG A 621 -4.70 -14.84 -18.43
N ASN A 622 -3.68 -15.54 -17.92
CA ASN A 622 -3.57 -17.01 -17.99
C ASN A 622 -3.76 -17.60 -19.40
N GLN A 623 -3.40 -16.86 -20.45
CA GLN A 623 -3.58 -17.27 -21.85
C GLN A 623 -5.04 -17.54 -22.25
N ARG A 624 -6.03 -16.94 -21.57
CA ARG A 624 -7.46 -17.14 -21.89
C ARG A 624 -7.87 -16.67 -23.29
N LEU A 625 -7.15 -15.69 -23.87
CA LEU A 625 -7.38 -15.18 -25.22
C LEU A 625 -6.58 -15.96 -26.27
N GLN A 626 -6.55 -17.28 -26.13
CA GLN A 626 -5.93 -18.15 -27.11
C GLN A 626 -6.99 -18.66 -28.09
N PHE A 627 -7.14 -17.94 -29.21
CA PHE A 627 -8.04 -18.33 -30.29
C PHE A 627 -7.39 -19.39 -31.19
N ASP A 628 -8.19 -20.27 -31.77
CA ASP A 628 -7.71 -21.20 -32.78
C ASP A 628 -7.30 -20.45 -34.05
N VAL A 629 -6.33 -20.98 -34.80
CA VAL A 629 -5.72 -20.28 -35.96
C VAL A 629 -6.75 -19.92 -37.04
N SER A 630 -7.85 -20.68 -37.11
CA SER A 630 -8.98 -20.44 -38.02
C SER A 630 -10.04 -19.48 -37.46
N SER A 631 -9.97 -19.09 -36.19
CA SER A 631 -10.99 -18.28 -35.54
C SER A 631 -10.81 -16.79 -35.81
N PRO A 632 -11.86 -16.07 -36.28
CA PRO A 632 -11.81 -14.62 -36.43
C PRO A 632 -11.98 -13.87 -35.09
N ASN A 633 -12.24 -14.56 -33.99
CA ASN A 633 -12.69 -13.96 -32.73
C ASN A 633 -11.68 -12.94 -32.15
N GLY A 634 -10.38 -13.16 -32.32
CA GLY A 634 -9.35 -12.20 -31.90
C GLY A 634 -9.41 -10.87 -32.66
N ILE A 635 -9.72 -10.92 -33.96
CA ILE A 635 -9.89 -9.75 -34.82
C ILE A 635 -11.20 -9.03 -34.46
N LEU A 636 -12.29 -9.80 -34.30
CA LEU A 636 -13.60 -9.27 -33.91
C LEU A 636 -13.56 -8.56 -32.56
N LEU A 637 -12.90 -9.16 -31.56
CA LEU A 637 -12.67 -8.54 -30.26
C LEU A 637 -11.93 -7.21 -30.43
N PHE A 638 -10.80 -7.20 -31.15
CA PHE A 638 -10.03 -5.97 -31.37
C PHE A 638 -10.86 -4.88 -32.06
N ARG A 639 -11.70 -5.24 -33.04
CA ARG A 639 -12.58 -4.28 -33.71
C ARG A 639 -13.55 -3.61 -32.74
N GLU A 640 -14.19 -4.37 -31.85
CA GLU A 640 -15.09 -3.79 -30.86
C GLU A 640 -14.36 -2.96 -29.80
N LEU A 641 -13.14 -3.35 -29.40
CA LEU A 641 -12.29 -2.53 -28.53
C LEU A 641 -11.94 -1.18 -29.18
N SER A 642 -11.60 -1.19 -30.48
CA SER A 642 -11.35 0.03 -31.26
C SER A 642 -12.59 0.91 -31.33
N ASN A 643 -13.75 0.34 -31.64
CA ASN A 643 -15.03 1.07 -31.68
C ASN A 643 -15.32 1.78 -30.36
N ILE A 644 -15.12 1.11 -29.22
CA ILE A 644 -15.35 1.71 -27.88
C ILE A 644 -14.37 2.86 -27.62
N ILE A 645 -13.07 2.70 -27.93
CA ILE A 645 -12.06 3.76 -27.77
C ILE A 645 -12.45 4.97 -28.64
N CYS A 646 -12.85 4.76 -29.89
CA CYS A 646 -13.23 5.83 -30.80
C CYS A 646 -14.55 6.51 -30.40
N ALA A 647 -15.55 5.75 -29.96
CA ALA A 647 -16.84 6.27 -29.50
C ALA A 647 -16.69 7.16 -28.26
N TYR A 648 -15.95 6.69 -27.25
CA TYR A 648 -15.66 7.51 -26.06
C TYR A 648 -14.74 8.69 -26.41
N GLY A 649 -13.65 8.43 -27.12
CA GLY A 649 -12.60 9.40 -27.42
C GLY A 649 -13.08 10.60 -28.22
N SER A 650 -13.88 10.37 -29.26
CA SER A 650 -14.43 11.45 -30.09
C SER A 650 -15.34 12.41 -29.31
N ARG A 651 -16.05 11.92 -28.29
CA ARG A 651 -16.98 12.71 -27.47
C ARG A 651 -16.31 13.38 -26.28
N ILE A 652 -15.41 12.69 -25.58
CA ILE A 652 -14.74 13.27 -24.39
C ILE A 652 -13.82 14.45 -24.74
N LEU A 653 -13.31 14.49 -25.99
CA LEU A 653 -12.52 15.61 -26.50
C LEU A 653 -13.32 16.91 -26.58
N THR A 654 -14.65 16.85 -26.68
CA THR A 654 -15.52 18.04 -26.79
C THR A 654 -15.93 18.63 -25.44
N ILE A 655 -15.53 18.02 -24.31
CA ILE A 655 -15.89 18.51 -22.97
C ILE A 655 -14.79 19.42 -22.43
N ASP A 656 -15.22 20.59 -21.97
CA ASP A 656 -14.44 21.51 -21.13
C ASP A 656 -14.70 21.24 -19.65
N VAL A 657 -13.64 20.99 -18.89
CA VAL A 657 -13.71 20.63 -17.47
C VAL A 657 -12.84 21.57 -16.66
N SER A 658 -13.34 22.01 -15.50
CA SER A 658 -12.54 22.77 -14.53
C SER A 658 -11.33 21.99 -14.03
N LYS A 659 -10.22 22.67 -13.71
CA LYS A 659 -8.98 22.02 -13.23
C LYS A 659 -9.20 21.11 -12.02
N LYS A 660 -10.13 21.46 -11.12
CA LYS A 660 -10.46 20.66 -9.92
C LYS A 660 -11.10 19.29 -10.23
N GLN A 661 -11.89 19.20 -11.30
CA GLN A 661 -12.61 17.97 -11.68
C GLN A 661 -11.99 17.25 -12.89
N MET A 662 -10.90 17.80 -13.44
CA MET A 662 -10.25 17.33 -14.67
C MET A 662 -9.90 15.85 -14.63
N TYR A 663 -9.36 15.36 -13.50
CA TYR A 663 -9.03 13.94 -13.37
C TYR A 663 -10.28 13.05 -13.43
N ALA A 664 -11.29 13.33 -12.62
CA ALA A 664 -12.47 12.49 -12.48
C ALA A 664 -13.33 12.46 -13.76
N MET A 665 -13.50 13.61 -14.40
CA MET A 665 -14.42 13.78 -15.54
C MET A 665 -13.77 13.46 -16.88
N LYS A 666 -12.45 13.70 -17.05
CA LYS A 666 -11.77 13.59 -18.35
C LYS A 666 -10.61 12.59 -18.31
N LEU A 667 -9.56 12.87 -17.53
CA LEU A 667 -8.30 12.13 -17.60
C LEU A 667 -8.42 10.67 -17.18
N LYS A 668 -9.29 10.35 -16.22
CA LYS A 668 -9.50 8.96 -15.77
C LYS A 668 -10.05 8.07 -16.88
N GLY A 669 -11.00 8.56 -17.68
CA GLY A 669 -11.51 7.80 -18.82
C GLY A 669 -10.47 7.66 -19.93
N ILE A 670 -9.67 8.70 -20.18
CA ILE A 670 -8.54 8.65 -21.13
C ILE A 670 -7.49 7.61 -20.70
N SER A 671 -7.14 7.59 -19.41
CA SER A 671 -6.25 6.59 -18.82
C SER A 671 -6.79 5.16 -19.00
N LEU A 672 -8.10 4.95 -18.91
CA LEU A 672 -8.72 3.66 -19.20
C LEU A 672 -8.64 3.30 -20.69
N CYS A 673 -8.83 4.26 -21.62
CA CYS A 673 -8.61 4.02 -23.05
C CYS A 673 -7.16 3.61 -23.35
N PHE A 674 -6.17 4.24 -22.70
CA PHE A 674 -4.77 3.83 -22.82
C PHE A 674 -4.56 2.41 -22.28
N SER A 675 -5.21 2.05 -21.18
CA SER A 675 -5.16 0.69 -20.64
C SER A 675 -5.79 -0.34 -21.58
N ILE A 676 -6.93 -0.03 -22.22
CA ILE A 676 -7.59 -0.91 -23.19
C ILE A 676 -6.67 -1.13 -24.38
N LEU A 677 -6.14 -0.05 -24.98
CA LEU A 677 -5.26 -0.14 -26.14
C LEU A 677 -3.99 -0.93 -25.80
N LYS A 678 -3.40 -0.70 -24.64
CA LYS A 678 -2.23 -1.46 -24.17
C LYS A 678 -2.55 -2.95 -24.04
N ALA A 679 -3.67 -3.31 -23.41
CA ALA A 679 -4.08 -4.71 -23.27
C ALA A 679 -4.32 -5.37 -24.64
N ALA A 680 -4.92 -4.62 -25.58
CA ALA A 680 -5.21 -5.10 -26.93
C ALA A 680 -3.94 -5.36 -27.75
N LEU A 681 -2.95 -4.46 -27.70
CA LEU A 681 -1.69 -4.60 -28.44
C LEU A 681 -0.79 -5.68 -27.84
N CYS A 682 -0.73 -5.80 -26.51
CA CYS A 682 0.12 -6.79 -25.84
C CYS A 682 -0.52 -8.17 -25.69
N GLY A 683 -1.80 -8.32 -26.03
CA GLY A 683 -2.56 -9.54 -25.77
C GLY A 683 -2.16 -10.74 -26.63
N ASN A 684 -1.42 -10.52 -27.72
CA ASN A 684 -0.95 -11.55 -28.67
C ASN A 684 -2.05 -12.45 -29.24
N TYR A 685 -3.30 -11.97 -29.27
CA TYR A 685 -4.46 -12.74 -29.70
C TYR A 685 -5.00 -12.32 -31.08
N ALA A 686 -4.46 -11.24 -31.66
CA ALA A 686 -4.79 -10.76 -33.00
C ALA A 686 -3.51 -10.47 -33.79
N ASN A 687 -3.46 -10.88 -35.05
CA ASN A 687 -2.36 -10.52 -35.95
C ASN A 687 -2.67 -9.20 -36.64
N PHE A 688 -1.97 -8.13 -36.26
CA PHE A 688 -2.21 -6.79 -36.78
C PHE A 688 -1.93 -6.61 -38.28
N GLY A 689 -1.14 -7.50 -38.89
CA GLY A 689 -0.93 -7.48 -40.34
C GLY A 689 -2.20 -7.79 -41.14
N VAL A 690 -3.14 -8.51 -40.53
CA VAL A 690 -4.41 -8.90 -41.15
C VAL A 690 -5.30 -7.69 -41.45
N PHE A 691 -5.34 -6.69 -40.57
CA PHE A 691 -6.14 -5.48 -40.77
C PHE A 691 -5.76 -4.77 -42.08
N ARG A 692 -4.46 -4.64 -42.36
CA ARG A 692 -3.98 -4.05 -43.62
C ARG A 692 -4.29 -4.90 -44.84
N LEU A 693 -4.29 -6.23 -44.72
CA LEU A 693 -4.60 -7.15 -45.82
C LEU A 693 -6.07 -7.09 -46.23
N TYR A 694 -6.98 -6.93 -45.27
CA TYR A 694 -8.43 -6.88 -45.51
C TYR A 694 -8.99 -5.45 -45.63
N GLY A 695 -8.14 -4.42 -45.52
CA GLY A 695 -8.58 -3.02 -45.58
C GLY A 695 -9.41 -2.58 -44.36
N ASP A 696 -9.21 -3.23 -43.21
CA ASP A 696 -9.89 -2.89 -41.96
C ASP A 696 -9.12 -1.78 -41.23
N GLU A 697 -9.78 -0.62 -41.05
CA GLU A 697 -9.18 0.57 -40.44
C GLU A 697 -9.19 0.56 -38.90
N ALA A 698 -9.65 -0.52 -38.24
CA ALA A 698 -9.82 -0.55 -36.79
C ALA A 698 -8.54 -0.22 -36.01
N LEU A 699 -7.38 -0.73 -36.44
CA LEU A 699 -6.10 -0.44 -35.79
C LEU A 699 -5.71 1.03 -35.95
N ASP A 700 -5.81 1.55 -37.17
CA ASP A 700 -5.46 2.93 -37.49
C ASP A 700 -6.38 3.92 -36.77
N ASN A 701 -7.68 3.61 -36.67
CA ASN A 701 -8.67 4.39 -35.93
C ASN A 701 -8.34 4.48 -34.43
N ALA A 702 -7.99 3.35 -33.79
CA ALA A 702 -7.62 3.32 -32.38
C ALA A 702 -6.33 4.10 -32.11
N LEU A 703 -5.31 3.92 -32.96
CA LEU A 703 -4.02 4.61 -32.85
C LEU A 703 -4.15 6.12 -33.10
N ASN A 704 -4.94 6.54 -34.08
CA ASN A 704 -5.24 7.95 -34.34
C ASN A 704 -6.02 8.57 -33.17
N MET A 705 -6.96 7.84 -32.58
CA MET A 705 -7.67 8.31 -31.39
C MET A 705 -6.74 8.44 -30.18
N PHE A 706 -5.80 7.51 -29.98
CA PHE A 706 -4.76 7.63 -28.96
C PHE A 706 -3.97 8.94 -29.09
N VAL A 707 -3.55 9.32 -30.30
CA VAL A 707 -2.82 10.57 -30.53
C VAL A 707 -3.68 11.80 -30.21
N LYS A 708 -4.95 11.81 -30.63
CA LYS A 708 -5.88 12.91 -30.31
C LYS A 708 -6.10 13.05 -28.80
N LEU A 709 -6.26 11.93 -28.09
CA LEU A 709 -6.40 11.91 -26.64
C LEU A 709 -5.11 12.38 -25.95
N LEU A 710 -3.94 11.96 -26.43
CA LEU A 710 -2.64 12.38 -25.90
C LEU A 710 -2.47 13.90 -26.00
N LEU A 711 -2.72 14.49 -27.17
CA LEU A 711 -2.58 15.92 -27.41
C LEU A 711 -3.60 16.77 -26.62
N SER A 712 -4.67 16.16 -26.10
CA SER A 712 -5.64 16.85 -25.26
C SER A 712 -5.22 17.00 -23.79
N ILE A 713 -4.15 16.31 -23.38
CA ILE A 713 -3.61 16.33 -22.02
C ILE A 713 -2.51 17.38 -21.94
N PRO A 714 -2.59 18.37 -21.03
CA PRO A 714 -1.47 19.26 -20.76
C PRO A 714 -0.29 18.49 -20.19
N GLN A 715 0.92 18.79 -20.66
CA GLN A 715 2.12 18.04 -20.26
C GLN A 715 2.37 18.08 -18.74
N SER A 716 2.10 19.22 -18.09
CA SER A 716 2.22 19.35 -16.62
C SER A 716 1.31 18.38 -15.88
N ASP A 717 0.11 18.12 -16.40
CA ASP A 717 -0.86 17.23 -15.75
C ASP A 717 -0.44 15.75 -15.86
N LEU A 718 0.45 15.39 -16.79
CA LEU A 718 0.84 13.99 -17.02
C LEU A 718 1.54 13.39 -15.79
N LEU A 719 2.46 14.13 -15.17
CA LEU A 719 3.20 13.69 -13.98
C LEU A 719 2.47 14.00 -12.66
N ASP A 720 1.58 14.99 -12.64
CA ASP A 720 0.75 15.33 -11.47
C ASP A 720 -0.25 14.20 -11.11
N TYR A 721 -0.63 13.35 -12.07
CA TYR A 721 -1.56 12.24 -11.87
C TYR A 721 -0.88 10.85 -12.05
N PRO A 722 -0.41 10.19 -10.98
CA PRO A 722 0.37 8.95 -11.06
C PRO A 722 -0.29 7.79 -11.82
N LYS A 723 -1.62 7.67 -11.75
CA LYS A 723 -2.35 6.62 -12.47
C LYS A 723 -2.35 6.84 -13.99
N LEU A 724 -2.43 8.11 -14.41
CA LEU A 724 -2.38 8.48 -15.82
C LEU A 724 -0.97 8.23 -16.36
N SER A 725 0.07 8.70 -15.66
CA SER A 725 1.46 8.48 -16.06
C SER A 725 1.79 7.00 -16.21
N GLN A 726 1.42 6.17 -15.23
CA GLN A 726 1.64 4.73 -15.28
C GLN A 726 0.97 4.07 -16.50
N THR A 727 -0.27 4.45 -16.83
CA THR A 727 -0.93 3.91 -18.04
C THR A 727 -0.32 4.41 -19.34
N TYR A 728 0.09 5.68 -19.39
CA TYR A 728 0.65 6.32 -20.57
C TYR A 728 2.04 5.78 -20.91
N TYR A 729 2.99 5.83 -19.97
CA TYR A 729 4.37 5.43 -20.24
C TYR A 729 4.49 3.94 -20.53
N VAL A 730 3.67 3.11 -19.88
CA VAL A 730 3.62 1.67 -20.19
C VAL A 730 3.05 1.41 -21.58
N LEU A 731 2.03 2.16 -22.02
CA LEU A 731 1.53 2.05 -23.39
C LEU A 731 2.57 2.55 -24.41
N LEU A 732 3.21 3.67 -24.13
CA LEU A 732 4.22 4.29 -25.00
C LEU A 732 5.42 3.36 -25.22
N GLU A 733 5.90 2.71 -24.15
CA GLU A 733 6.96 1.69 -24.23
C GLU A 733 6.59 0.58 -25.22
N ARG A 734 5.35 0.07 -25.13
CA ARG A 734 4.86 -1.00 -26.00
C ARG A 734 4.69 -0.57 -27.45
N LEU A 735 4.21 0.65 -27.67
CA LEU A 735 4.16 1.25 -29.00
C LEU A 735 5.57 1.41 -29.60
N ALA A 736 6.56 1.82 -28.81
CA ALA A 736 7.94 1.95 -29.27
C ALA A 736 8.59 0.60 -29.55
N GLN A 737 8.22 -0.44 -28.80
CA GLN A 737 8.73 -1.79 -28.99
C GLN A 737 8.20 -2.44 -30.29
N ASP A 738 6.88 -2.48 -30.47
CA ASP A 738 6.24 -3.31 -31.50
C ASP A 738 5.64 -2.50 -32.68
N HIS A 739 5.37 -1.21 -32.47
CA HIS A 739 4.70 -0.32 -33.44
C HIS A 739 5.53 0.94 -33.78
N MET A 740 6.86 0.86 -33.70
CA MET A 740 7.76 1.98 -33.99
C MET A 740 7.52 2.68 -35.35
N PRO A 741 7.17 1.97 -36.46
CA PRO A 741 6.84 2.63 -37.71
C PRO A 741 5.67 3.61 -37.61
N PHE A 742 4.66 3.32 -36.78
CA PHE A 742 3.55 4.23 -36.53
C PHE A 742 4.02 5.48 -35.77
N LEU A 743 4.81 5.31 -34.70
CA LEU A 743 5.39 6.45 -33.98
C LEU A 743 6.25 7.33 -34.89
N ALA A 744 6.98 6.73 -35.83
CA ALA A 744 7.80 7.44 -36.80
C ALA A 744 6.99 8.19 -37.88
N SER A 745 5.71 7.85 -38.07
CA SER A 745 4.80 8.55 -39.00
C SER A 745 3.95 9.65 -38.35
N LEU A 746 4.10 9.90 -37.05
CA LEU A 746 3.29 10.89 -36.32
C LEU A 746 3.60 12.33 -36.76
N GLN A 747 2.61 13.21 -36.62
CA GLN A 747 2.78 14.64 -36.86
C GLN A 747 3.82 15.26 -35.89
N PRO A 748 4.52 16.36 -36.30
CA PRO A 748 5.59 16.96 -35.50
C PRO A 748 5.18 17.27 -34.05
N GLU A 749 3.97 17.80 -33.85
CA GLU A 749 3.44 18.17 -32.53
C GLU A 749 3.37 16.97 -31.57
N ALA A 750 2.86 15.83 -32.05
CA ALA A 750 2.78 14.60 -31.27
C ALA A 750 4.18 14.02 -30.98
N THR A 751 5.08 14.03 -31.95
CA THR A 751 6.47 13.60 -31.75
C THR A 751 7.18 14.44 -30.69
N LEU A 752 6.97 15.76 -30.72
CA LEU A 752 7.55 16.69 -29.76
C LEU A 752 6.99 16.50 -28.36
N TYR A 753 5.68 16.32 -28.25
CA TYR A 753 5.02 15.98 -26.98
C TYR A 753 5.62 14.72 -26.37
N ILE A 754 5.77 13.65 -27.17
CA ILE A 754 6.35 12.38 -26.71
C ILE A 754 7.79 12.59 -26.21
N LEU A 755 8.65 13.27 -26.97
CA LEU A 755 10.04 13.50 -26.56
C LEU A 755 10.14 14.35 -25.29
N ALA A 756 9.31 15.39 -25.16
CA ALA A 756 9.26 16.24 -23.97
C ALA A 756 8.78 15.43 -22.75
N SER A 757 7.74 14.62 -22.90
CA SER A 757 7.22 13.77 -21.82
C SER A 757 8.24 12.71 -21.38
N ILE A 758 9.06 12.16 -22.29
CA ILE A 758 10.15 11.24 -21.93
C ILE A 758 11.22 11.99 -21.13
N SER A 759 11.58 13.20 -21.54
CA SER A 759 12.58 14.01 -20.83
C SER A 759 12.19 14.28 -19.38
N GLU A 760 10.93 14.64 -19.13
CA GLU A 760 10.41 14.86 -17.77
C GLU A 760 10.21 13.55 -17.00
N GLY A 761 9.78 12.47 -17.68
CA GLY A 761 9.60 11.16 -17.05
C GLY A 761 10.91 10.49 -16.61
N LEU A 762 12.05 10.84 -17.22
CA LEU A 762 13.38 10.36 -16.81
C LEU A 762 13.82 10.89 -15.44
N THR A 763 13.33 12.06 -15.02
CA THR A 763 13.61 12.69 -13.72
C THR A 763 12.49 12.45 -12.69
N ALA A 764 11.49 11.61 -13.03
CA ALA A 764 10.39 11.30 -12.13
C ALA A 764 10.83 10.42 -10.94
N LEU A 765 10.21 10.64 -9.77
CA LEU A 765 10.46 9.86 -8.55
C LEU A 765 9.99 8.40 -8.68
N ASP A 766 8.94 8.13 -9.47
CA ASP A 766 8.42 6.78 -9.68
C ASP A 766 9.39 5.97 -10.55
N THR A 767 10.00 4.96 -9.94
CA THR A 767 10.97 4.07 -10.58
C THR A 767 10.39 3.33 -11.79
N SER A 768 9.07 3.04 -11.80
CA SER A 768 8.40 2.36 -12.90
C SER A 768 8.26 3.27 -14.13
N VAL A 769 7.91 4.55 -13.93
CA VAL A 769 7.83 5.57 -14.98
C VAL A 769 9.19 5.82 -15.59
N CYS A 770 10.21 6.02 -14.75
CA CYS A 770 11.58 6.22 -15.19
C CYS A 770 12.09 5.03 -16.04
N THR A 771 11.82 3.80 -15.60
CA THR A 771 12.19 2.58 -16.34
C THR A 771 11.50 2.51 -17.71
N GLY A 772 10.19 2.78 -17.76
CA GLY A 772 9.44 2.81 -19.02
C GLY A 772 9.93 3.89 -19.99
N CYS A 773 10.30 5.07 -19.47
CA CYS A 773 10.91 6.14 -20.27
C CYS A 773 12.27 5.73 -20.85
N CYS A 774 13.14 5.11 -20.06
CA CYS A 774 14.42 4.60 -20.53
C CYS A 774 14.26 3.55 -21.64
N ALA A 775 13.34 2.60 -21.46
CA ALA A 775 13.06 1.57 -22.46
C ALA A 775 12.50 2.18 -23.75
N THR A 776 11.52 3.08 -23.65
CA THR A 776 10.96 3.82 -24.78
C THR A 776 12.05 4.58 -25.54
N LEU A 777 12.91 5.31 -24.82
CA LEU A 777 14.00 6.08 -25.41
C LEU A 777 15.03 5.16 -26.10
N ASP A 778 15.37 4.01 -25.51
CA ASP A 778 16.26 3.04 -26.14
C ASP A 778 15.67 2.53 -27.46
N HIS A 779 14.38 2.21 -27.51
CA HIS A 779 13.70 1.78 -28.74
C HIS A 779 13.75 2.86 -29.83
N ILE A 780 13.42 4.11 -29.49
CA ILE A 780 13.47 5.25 -30.44
C ILE A 780 14.90 5.46 -30.96
N VAL A 781 15.88 5.51 -30.06
CA VAL A 781 17.29 5.74 -30.39
C VAL A 781 17.85 4.58 -31.22
N THR A 782 17.50 3.34 -30.90
CA THR A 782 17.89 2.16 -31.69
C THR A 782 17.35 2.23 -33.10
N TYR A 783 16.09 2.63 -33.25
CA TYR A 783 15.44 2.76 -34.55
C TYR A 783 16.11 3.84 -35.40
N LEU A 784 16.37 5.02 -34.80
CA LEU A 784 17.09 6.12 -35.45
C LEU A 784 18.51 5.72 -35.87
N PHE A 785 19.26 5.07 -34.99
CA PHE A 785 20.60 4.59 -35.28
C PHE A 785 20.61 3.61 -36.46
N LYS A 786 19.68 2.64 -36.49
CA LYS A 786 19.56 1.69 -37.62
C LYS A 786 19.29 2.41 -38.94
N GLN A 787 18.38 3.40 -38.96
CA GLN A 787 18.06 4.11 -40.20
C GLN A 787 19.19 5.02 -40.69
N LEU A 788 19.91 5.69 -39.79
CA LEU A 788 21.02 6.57 -40.15
C LEU A 788 22.24 5.77 -40.62
N VAL A 789 22.56 4.66 -39.95
CA VAL A 789 23.67 3.77 -40.33
C VAL A 789 23.37 2.94 -41.59
N GLN A 790 22.11 2.57 -41.83
CA GLN A 790 21.71 1.92 -43.09
C GLN A 790 21.82 2.87 -44.29
N LYS A 791 21.57 4.17 -44.12
CA LYS A 791 21.78 5.17 -45.18
C LYS A 791 23.26 5.40 -45.54
N SER A 792 24.19 5.15 -44.61
CA SER A 792 25.64 5.28 -44.84
C SER A 792 26.31 3.99 -45.33
N SER A 793 25.62 2.85 -45.32
CA SER A 793 26.16 1.56 -45.77
C SER A 793 25.77 1.32 -47.23
N ASN A 794 26.74 1.33 -48.15
CA ASN A 794 26.60 0.95 -49.57
C ASN A 794 26.29 -0.55 -49.76
N LYS A 795 25.29 -1.11 -49.07
CA LYS A 795 24.77 -2.45 -49.38
C LYS A 795 23.72 -2.33 -50.47
N VAL A 796 23.98 -3.03 -51.59
CA VAL A 796 23.08 -3.17 -52.74
C VAL A 796 21.68 -3.56 -52.25
N THR A 797 20.72 -2.65 -52.41
CA THR A 797 19.30 -2.91 -52.16
C THR A 797 18.79 -3.97 -53.11
N ASN A 798 18.11 -4.98 -52.58
CA ASN A 798 17.47 -6.03 -53.36
C ASN A 798 16.41 -5.38 -54.29
N PRO A 799 16.47 -5.52 -55.63
CA PRO A 799 15.66 -4.74 -56.58
C PRO A 799 14.14 -5.04 -56.56
N ARG A 800 13.68 -5.92 -55.66
CA ARG A 800 12.27 -6.28 -55.47
C ARG A 800 11.61 -5.62 -54.26
N GLN A 801 12.34 -4.85 -53.46
CA GLN A 801 11.76 -4.11 -52.34
C GLN A 801 11.59 -2.64 -52.74
N PRO A 802 10.38 -2.06 -52.61
CA PRO A 802 10.21 -0.63 -52.81
C PRO A 802 11.14 0.13 -51.86
N PRO A 803 11.74 1.26 -52.29
CA PRO A 803 12.53 2.09 -51.40
C PRO A 803 11.67 2.47 -50.18
N PRO A 804 12.21 2.46 -48.95
CA PRO A 804 11.45 2.87 -47.79
C PRO A 804 11.16 4.38 -47.86
N GLU A 805 10.02 4.75 -48.45
CA GLU A 805 9.47 6.12 -48.50
C GLU A 805 8.84 6.57 -47.16
N ALA A 806 9.22 5.96 -46.03
CA ALA A 806 8.80 6.46 -44.73
C ALA A 806 9.69 7.64 -44.33
N SER A 807 9.24 8.84 -44.67
CA SER A 807 9.61 10.09 -43.99
C SER A 807 9.56 9.86 -42.47
N ASN A 808 10.71 9.59 -41.84
CA ASN A 808 10.78 9.42 -40.39
C ASN A 808 10.66 10.80 -39.74
N MET A 809 9.53 11.04 -39.08
CA MET A 809 9.21 12.31 -38.46
C MET A 809 10.13 12.62 -37.27
N PHE A 810 10.65 11.62 -36.57
CA PHE A 810 11.73 11.84 -35.59
C PHE A 810 12.97 12.43 -36.27
N ILE A 811 13.39 11.91 -37.43
CA ILE A 811 14.54 12.47 -38.15
C ILE A 811 14.27 13.91 -38.58
N GLN A 812 13.08 14.21 -39.09
CA GLN A 812 12.73 15.58 -39.50
C GLN A 812 12.68 16.56 -38.33
N VAL A 813 12.07 16.15 -37.21
CA VAL A 813 12.03 16.95 -35.98
C VAL A 813 13.43 17.17 -35.43
N LEU A 814 14.28 16.15 -35.43
CA LEU A 814 15.66 16.22 -34.95
C LEU A 814 16.59 17.02 -35.87
N GLN A 815 16.35 17.00 -37.19
CA GLN A 815 17.05 17.87 -38.14
C GLN A 815 16.67 19.35 -37.95
N ARG A 816 15.42 19.63 -37.58
CA ARG A 816 14.94 20.99 -37.31
C ARG A 816 15.28 21.48 -35.91
N ARG A 817 15.37 20.57 -34.93
CA ARG A 817 15.65 20.85 -33.51
C ARG A 817 16.66 19.83 -32.93
N PRO A 818 17.94 19.92 -33.32
CA PRO A 818 18.98 19.03 -32.80
C PRO A 818 19.19 19.20 -31.27
N GLU A 819 18.78 20.33 -30.70
CA GLU A 819 18.91 20.63 -29.27
C GLU A 819 18.18 19.62 -28.39
N ILE A 820 17.08 19.01 -28.86
CA ILE A 820 16.27 18.07 -28.07
C ILE A 820 17.09 16.83 -27.70
N MET A 821 17.83 16.25 -28.65
CA MET A 821 18.69 15.11 -28.37
C MET A 821 19.90 15.48 -27.51
N GLN A 822 20.44 16.69 -27.71
CA GLN A 822 21.53 17.20 -26.87
C GLN A 822 21.08 17.39 -25.42
N GLN A 823 19.85 17.88 -25.22
CA GLN A 823 19.21 18.02 -23.91
C GLN A 823 18.95 16.65 -23.28
N LEU A 824 18.37 15.69 -24.01
CA LEU A 824 18.14 14.32 -23.51
C LEU A 824 19.46 13.65 -23.08
N LEU A 825 20.53 13.79 -23.87
CA LEU A 825 21.86 13.31 -23.51
C LEU A 825 22.38 13.96 -22.22
N ALA A 826 22.26 15.29 -22.11
CA ALA A 826 22.68 16.02 -20.92
C ALA A 826 21.87 15.63 -19.68
N THR A 827 20.56 15.49 -19.79
CA THR A 827 19.67 15.06 -18.71
C THR A 827 20.04 13.67 -18.21
N VAL A 828 20.14 12.67 -19.10
CA VAL A 828 20.49 11.29 -18.70
C VAL A 828 21.89 11.24 -18.07
N LEU A 829 22.87 11.96 -18.62
CA LEU A 829 24.22 12.02 -18.07
C LEU A 829 24.24 12.68 -16.67
N ASN A 830 23.50 13.78 -16.49
CA ASN A 830 23.39 14.48 -15.21
C ASN A 830 22.71 13.60 -14.14
N VAL A 831 21.64 12.91 -14.50
CA VAL A 831 20.94 11.97 -13.59
C VAL A 831 21.88 10.85 -13.13
N ILE A 832 22.69 10.29 -14.04
CA ILE A 832 23.64 9.22 -13.68
C ILE A 832 24.79 9.74 -12.80
N MET A 833 25.29 10.95 -13.06
CA MET A 833 26.47 11.50 -12.39
C MET A 833 26.17 12.16 -11.04
N PHE A 834 25.01 12.81 -10.89
CA PHE A 834 24.74 13.69 -9.74
C PHE A 834 23.54 13.27 -8.89
N GLU A 835 22.67 12.39 -9.41
CA GLU A 835 21.49 11.91 -8.68
C GLU A 835 21.67 10.48 -8.15
N ASP A 836 20.84 10.12 -7.17
CA ASP A 836 20.68 8.74 -6.70
C ASP A 836 19.92 7.94 -7.77
N CYS A 837 20.55 7.69 -8.92
CA CYS A 837 20.01 6.87 -10.01
C CYS A 837 19.72 5.43 -9.52
N CYS A 838 18.47 5.15 -9.16
CA CYS A 838 17.99 3.82 -8.78
C CYS A 838 17.97 2.84 -9.98
N ASN A 839 17.84 3.35 -11.21
CA ASN A 839 17.65 2.58 -12.45
C ASN A 839 18.87 2.60 -13.38
N GLN A 840 20.07 2.42 -12.81
CA GLN A 840 21.34 2.49 -13.56
C GLN A 840 21.37 1.58 -14.79
N TRP A 841 20.87 0.35 -14.65
CA TRP A 841 20.84 -0.61 -15.74
C TRP A 841 19.90 -0.20 -16.88
N SER A 842 18.77 0.42 -16.56
CA SER A 842 17.80 0.87 -17.56
C SER A 842 18.30 2.13 -18.29
N MET A 843 18.97 3.05 -17.60
CA MET A 843 19.50 4.30 -18.18
C MET A 843 20.75 4.09 -19.06
N SER A 844 21.54 3.04 -18.83
CA SER A 844 22.77 2.79 -19.59
C SER A 844 22.50 2.55 -21.08
N ARG A 845 21.40 1.85 -21.39
CA ARG A 845 21.00 1.45 -22.75
C ARG A 845 20.69 2.65 -23.66
N PRO A 846 19.74 3.55 -23.30
CA PRO A 846 19.48 4.74 -24.10
C PRO A 846 20.69 5.69 -24.12
N LEU A 847 21.47 5.80 -23.03
CA LEU A 847 22.65 6.66 -22.98
C LEU A 847 23.68 6.27 -24.07
N LEU A 848 24.01 4.99 -24.21
CA LEU A 848 24.94 4.54 -25.25
C LEU A 848 24.48 4.97 -26.64
N GLY A 849 23.20 4.76 -26.95
CA GLY A 849 22.67 5.14 -28.25
C GLY A 849 22.62 6.67 -28.47
N LEU A 850 22.36 7.46 -27.42
CA LEU A 850 22.44 8.91 -27.50
C LEU A 850 23.87 9.42 -27.74
N ILE A 851 24.88 8.78 -27.11
CA ILE A 851 26.30 9.09 -27.32
C ILE A 851 26.69 8.79 -28.77
N LEU A 852 26.36 7.60 -29.28
CA LEU A 852 26.70 7.20 -30.65
C LEU A 852 26.01 8.07 -31.71
N LEU A 853 24.82 8.61 -31.42
CA LEU A 853 24.13 9.54 -32.31
C LEU A 853 24.65 10.98 -32.24
N ASN A 854 25.28 11.39 -31.11
CA ASN A 854 25.73 12.78 -30.87
C ASN A 854 27.14 12.84 -30.27
N GLU A 855 28.12 12.23 -30.94
CA GLU A 855 29.51 12.15 -30.44
C GLU A 855 30.14 13.52 -30.17
N SER A 856 29.86 14.51 -31.03
CA SER A 856 30.36 15.89 -30.88
C SER A 856 29.82 16.58 -29.63
N GLN A 857 28.54 16.40 -29.31
CA GLN A 857 27.93 16.95 -28.11
C GLN A 857 28.44 16.26 -26.85
N PHE A 858 28.61 14.94 -26.89
CA PHE A 858 29.20 14.20 -25.77
C PHE A 858 30.63 14.67 -25.48
N ALA A 859 31.44 14.90 -26.52
CA ALA A 859 32.78 15.45 -26.38
C ALA A 859 32.77 16.87 -25.76
N ARG A 860 31.79 17.71 -26.14
CA ARG A 860 31.60 19.05 -25.55
C ARG A 860 31.22 18.99 -24.08
N LEU A 861 30.21 18.18 -23.72
CA LEU A 861 29.78 17.98 -22.34
C LEU A 861 30.91 17.43 -21.46
N ARG A 862 31.69 16.47 -21.98
CA ARG A 862 32.90 15.97 -21.32
C ARG A 862 33.90 17.09 -21.05
N ALA A 863 34.19 17.94 -22.03
CA ALA A 863 35.15 19.03 -21.87
C ALA A 863 34.65 20.09 -20.86
N GLU A 864 33.37 20.47 -20.92
CA GLU A 864 32.73 21.39 -19.97
C GLU A 864 32.78 20.86 -18.54
N MET A 865 32.47 19.57 -18.34
CA MET A 865 32.49 18.93 -17.02
C MET A 865 33.91 18.80 -16.45
N ILE A 866 34.92 18.52 -17.29
CA ILE A 866 36.33 18.48 -16.87
C ILE A 866 36.80 19.89 -16.49
N ALA A 867 36.47 20.90 -17.29
CA ALA A 867 36.85 22.29 -17.01
C ALA A 867 36.20 22.84 -15.73
N GLY A 868 35.00 22.36 -15.38
CA GLY A 868 34.28 22.74 -14.16
C GLY A 868 34.83 22.16 -12.86
N GLN A 869 35.80 21.23 -12.90
CA GLN A 869 36.43 20.66 -11.71
C GLN A 869 37.75 21.35 -11.33
N PRO A 870 38.16 21.32 -10.04
CA PRO A 870 39.47 21.80 -9.60
C PRO A 870 40.61 21.16 -10.39
N ARG A 871 41.68 21.94 -10.70
CA ARG A 871 42.80 21.53 -11.58
C ARG A 871 43.41 20.17 -11.21
N ASP A 872 43.47 19.87 -9.91
CA ASP A 872 44.07 18.64 -9.40
C ASP A 872 43.22 17.38 -9.70
N LYS A 873 41.91 17.55 -9.92
CA LYS A 873 40.93 16.48 -10.19
C LYS A 873 40.59 16.31 -11.69
N GLN A 874 40.96 17.28 -12.53
CA GLN A 874 40.75 17.24 -13.98
C GLN A 874 41.35 16.00 -14.69
N PRO A 875 42.61 15.59 -14.44
CA PRO A 875 43.18 14.42 -15.13
C PRO A 875 42.49 13.11 -14.73
N GLN A 876 42.07 13.00 -13.48
CA GLN A 876 41.37 11.82 -12.96
C GLN A 876 39.97 11.67 -13.59
N LEU A 877 39.21 12.78 -13.67
CA LEU A 877 37.90 12.77 -14.34
C LEU A 877 38.03 12.48 -15.84
N ALA A 878 39.08 13.01 -16.50
CA ALA A 878 39.35 12.72 -17.90
C ALA A 878 39.63 11.22 -18.15
N GLN A 879 40.33 10.55 -17.23
CA GLN A 879 40.59 9.11 -17.28
C GLN A 879 39.31 8.29 -17.12
N TRP A 880 38.40 8.66 -16.20
CA TRP A 880 37.13 7.97 -16.02
C TRP A 880 36.21 8.08 -17.24
N PHE A 881 36.12 9.25 -17.86
CA PHE A 881 35.38 9.40 -19.13
C PHE A 881 35.98 8.55 -20.27
N SER A 882 37.31 8.37 -20.30
CA SER A 882 37.94 7.44 -21.23
C SER A 882 37.61 5.98 -20.91
N GLY A 883 37.56 5.62 -19.61
CA GLY A 883 37.14 4.30 -19.13
C GLY A 883 35.68 3.96 -19.48
N LEU A 884 34.79 4.94 -19.47
CA LEU A 884 33.39 4.77 -19.84
C LEU A 884 33.23 4.22 -21.27
N MET A 885 34.01 4.74 -22.21
CA MET A 885 33.98 4.35 -23.63
C MET A 885 34.98 3.24 -23.99
N ALA A 886 35.69 2.67 -23.01
CA ALA A 886 36.75 1.69 -23.27
C ALA A 886 36.20 0.39 -23.90
N GLY A 887 36.63 0.11 -25.13
CA GLY A 887 36.25 -1.08 -25.87
C GLY A 887 34.79 -1.11 -26.32
N ILE A 888 34.16 0.06 -26.42
CA ILE A 888 32.82 0.23 -26.99
C ILE A 888 32.92 0.44 -28.50
N GLU A 889 32.23 -0.39 -29.26
CA GLU A 889 32.16 -0.29 -30.72
C GLU A 889 31.00 0.63 -31.16
N PRO A 890 31.02 1.18 -32.39
CA PRO A 890 29.91 2.00 -32.92
C PRO A 890 28.74 1.12 -33.38
N ASN A 891 28.17 0.33 -32.47
CA ASN A 891 26.99 -0.48 -32.71
C ASN A 891 26.14 -0.63 -31.44
N LEU A 892 24.86 -0.99 -31.62
CA LEU A 892 23.91 -1.19 -30.53
C LEU A 892 23.58 -2.68 -30.28
N LEU A 893 24.56 -3.57 -30.49
CA LEU A 893 24.39 -4.99 -30.19
C LEU A 893 24.33 -5.23 -28.68
N THR A 894 23.61 -6.27 -28.26
CA THR A 894 23.41 -6.60 -26.83
C THR A 894 24.74 -6.72 -26.08
N LYS A 895 25.72 -7.42 -26.67
CA LYS A 895 27.06 -7.56 -26.08
C LYS A 895 27.75 -6.22 -25.80
N ASN A 896 27.63 -5.26 -26.73
CA ASN A 896 28.24 -3.94 -26.61
C ASN A 896 27.52 -3.09 -25.56
N ARG A 897 26.17 -3.18 -25.49
CA ARG A 897 25.34 -2.55 -24.46
C ARG A 897 25.66 -3.08 -23.05
N ASP A 898 25.84 -4.38 -22.91
CA ASP A 898 26.18 -5.00 -21.63
C ASP A 898 27.57 -4.54 -21.16
N ARG A 899 28.54 -4.48 -22.08
CA ARG A 899 29.88 -3.94 -21.81
C ARG A 899 29.84 -2.47 -21.39
N PHE A 900 29.08 -1.63 -22.09
CA PHE A 900 28.89 -0.23 -21.70
C PHE A 900 28.27 -0.09 -20.31
N THR A 901 27.29 -0.94 -19.98
CA THR A 901 26.64 -0.94 -18.67
C THR A 901 27.63 -1.29 -17.55
N GLN A 902 28.55 -2.22 -17.78
CA GLN A 902 29.64 -2.52 -16.84
C GLN A 902 30.58 -1.33 -16.67
N ASN A 903 31.03 -0.71 -17.77
CA ASN A 903 31.88 0.48 -17.73
C ASN A 903 31.21 1.65 -16.99
N LEU A 904 29.91 1.88 -17.23
CA LEU A 904 29.12 2.90 -16.56
C LEU A 904 29.03 2.67 -15.04
N SER A 905 28.96 1.40 -14.63
CA SER A 905 28.92 1.03 -13.22
C SER A 905 30.21 1.39 -12.49
N ILE A 906 31.35 1.14 -13.14
CA ILE A 906 32.67 1.52 -12.63
C ILE A 906 32.79 3.05 -12.60
N PHE A 907 32.46 3.72 -13.72
CA PHE A 907 32.47 5.18 -13.85
C PHE A 907 31.68 5.89 -12.74
N ARG A 908 30.47 5.42 -12.45
CA ARG A 908 29.61 6.00 -11.41
C ARG A 908 30.17 5.78 -10.00
N ARG A 909 30.67 4.58 -9.70
CA ARG A 909 31.31 4.30 -8.40
C ARG A 909 32.44 5.29 -8.15
N ASP A 910 33.33 5.42 -9.13
CA ASP A 910 34.53 6.25 -9.01
C ASP A 910 34.17 7.75 -8.89
N ILE A 911 33.12 8.22 -9.60
CA ILE A 911 32.58 9.59 -9.45
C ILE A 911 31.94 9.82 -8.08
N ASN A 912 31.16 8.85 -7.59
CA ASN A 912 30.55 8.95 -6.27
C ASN A 912 31.60 9.03 -5.16
N ASP A 913 32.70 8.30 -5.30
CA ASP A 913 33.82 8.36 -4.37
C ASP A 913 34.51 9.74 -4.42
N LEU A 914 34.63 10.37 -5.60
CA LEU A 914 35.11 11.75 -5.74
C LEU A 914 34.20 12.78 -5.06
N LEU A 915 32.88 12.60 -5.17
CA LEU A 915 31.86 13.46 -4.59
C LEU A 915 31.73 13.29 -3.06
N LYS A 916 32.12 12.12 -2.52
CA LYS A 916 32.19 11.84 -1.07
C LYS A 916 33.54 12.25 -0.46
N GLY A 917 34.59 12.37 -1.26
CA GLY A 917 35.98 12.63 -0.86
C GLY A 917 36.34 14.07 -0.45
N THR A 918 35.43 14.83 0.19
CA THR A 918 35.76 16.07 0.92
C THR A 918 35.83 15.86 2.44
N SER A 919 36.06 14.63 2.90
CA SER A 919 36.56 14.39 4.26
C SER A 919 38.08 14.49 4.27
N VAL A 920 38.57 15.23 5.26
CA VAL A 920 39.97 15.66 5.44
C VAL A 920 40.93 14.47 5.41
N ASN A 921 41.94 14.55 4.53
CA ASN A 921 43.15 13.71 4.59
C ASN A 921 43.87 13.93 5.92
N THR A 922 43.78 13.00 6.86
CA THR A 922 44.83 12.78 7.86
C THR A 922 45.85 11.81 7.29
N SER A 923 47.03 12.32 7.02
CA SER A 923 48.20 11.62 6.48
C SER A 923 48.63 10.41 7.32
N SER A 924 48.72 9.26 6.65
CA SER A 924 49.77 8.23 6.73
C SER A 924 50.72 8.23 7.94
N VAL A 925 50.55 7.28 8.86
CA VAL A 925 51.64 6.49 9.44
C VAL A 925 51.07 5.11 9.85
N ASN A 926 51.45 4.06 9.12
CA ASN A 926 51.80 2.72 9.62
C ASN A 926 51.73 1.71 8.48
N ASP A 927 52.85 1.60 7.77
CA ASP A 927 53.26 0.36 7.15
C ASP A 927 54.28 -0.32 8.08
N MET A 928 54.24 -1.66 8.09
CA MET A 928 55.16 -2.63 8.71
C MET A 928 54.97 -3.01 10.19
N MET A 929 54.41 -4.22 10.40
CA MET A 929 54.99 -5.37 11.13
C MET A 929 53.89 -6.45 11.25
N THR A 930 53.84 -7.40 10.31
CA THR A 930 54.24 -8.82 10.43
C THR A 930 53.29 -9.72 11.26
N SER A 931 52.96 -10.86 10.63
CA SER A 931 52.37 -12.10 11.17
C SER A 931 50.85 -12.21 11.16
#